data_AF-A0A956D4L7-F1
#
_entry.id   AF-A0A956D4L7-F1
#
_cell.length_a   1.000
_cell.length_b   1.000
_cell.length_c   1.000
_cell.angle_alpha   90.00
_cell.angle_beta   90.00
_cell.angle_gamma   90.00
#
_symmetry.space_group_name_H-M   'P 1'
#
loop_
_entity.id
_entity.type
_entity.pdbx_description
1 polymer ?
#
loop_
_entity_poly.entity_id
_entity_poly.type
_entity_poly.pdbx_seq_one_letter_code
_entity_poly.pdbx_strand_id
1 'polypeptide(L)'
;MRWLAKGDLEGLLEALRAEGRAVIGPTVADGAIRLAPIERVDDLPIGWTDAQGPGTYRLERAGDAVFEGYVIGPDSLKQTFFPSREVLYRAERRPDGKLGFAPVVPAPPRSAVVGVRACDLAAAKIQETMLEGGPYADPRHRARRERALLVAVQCTKPGPLCFCASTGTGPRVDGGADLVLTERAEGFLVEAATDAGRDVLGRLDTREATDDERADAEAALDSAEHAMGRSIDTDGLPARLFGRLDHPRWKLVADRCLACGNCTSVCPTCFCSTTETPSSVDGASSEKVRLWDSCFTSEHAYIHGGGFRPRIEDRYRQWVTHKVGAWVAQRGTSGCVGCGRCIAWCPVGIDLTEELGALAEGEGEAKLPAPQVHDEIRDEDLVPLAATVVDVEHETEDVVTLHVAVEGGLEGVAPGRFCQVGLPGIGEVPISISGGDGEVIEHTIRAVGQTTEALCALRPGDGVGIRGPYGRPWPLEALEGRPVVVIAGGIGLAPLRGALREMVRHPHRFPEVHLCYGARSPRDVLFAKEMVGWVDPPSIHVHVTVDHATPAWLGDVGVVTRLLGRHTVPEGASALICGPEIMMRFTVKRLRELGVPDERIWVTMERHMQCATGFCGRCQYGPYFVCKDGPVFSFDQIRFLFGKAGY
;
A
#
# COMPACT_ATOMS: atom_id res chain seq x y z
N MET A 1 37.08 -8.01 -14.80
CA MET A 1 36.62 -6.78 -15.44
C MET A 1 37.25 -6.68 -16.82
N ARG A 2 36.50 -6.19 -17.79
CA ARG A 2 36.93 -6.00 -19.19
C ARG A 2 36.91 -4.51 -19.52
N TRP A 3 37.67 -4.10 -20.52
CA TRP A 3 37.63 -2.74 -21.05
C TRP A 3 36.93 -2.75 -22.41
N LEU A 4 35.92 -1.89 -22.56
CA LEU A 4 35.19 -1.62 -23.79
C LEU A 4 35.54 -0.20 -24.26
N ALA A 5 36.07 -0.03 -25.47
CA ALA A 5 36.37 1.32 -25.95
C ALA A 5 35.07 2.10 -26.20
N LYS A 6 35.12 3.43 -26.04
CA LYS A 6 33.93 4.29 -26.18
C LYS A 6 33.23 4.13 -27.55
N GLY A 7 34.02 3.93 -28.61
CA GLY A 7 33.52 3.70 -29.97
C GLY A 7 32.80 2.36 -30.18
N ASP A 8 33.01 1.38 -29.28
CA ASP A 8 32.46 0.04 -29.41
C ASP A 8 31.14 -0.15 -28.62
N LEU A 9 30.61 0.94 -28.06
CA LEU A 9 29.34 0.91 -27.30
C LEU A 9 28.14 0.47 -28.16
N GLU A 10 28.17 0.71 -29.48
CA GLU A 10 27.12 0.21 -30.39
C GLU A 10 27.04 -1.31 -30.36
N GLY A 11 28.19 -2.00 -30.24
CA GLY A 11 28.25 -3.45 -30.11
C GLY A 11 27.49 -3.99 -28.88
N LEU A 12 27.44 -3.22 -27.78
CA LEU A 12 26.60 -3.56 -26.63
C LEU A 12 25.11 -3.50 -26.97
N LEU A 13 24.66 -2.42 -27.62
CA LEU A 13 23.25 -2.27 -28.00
C LEU A 13 22.83 -3.31 -29.05
N GLU A 14 23.71 -3.64 -30.00
CA GLU A 14 23.51 -4.73 -30.96
C GLU A 14 23.44 -6.10 -30.28
N ALA A 15 24.36 -6.42 -29.37
CA ALA A 15 24.37 -7.69 -28.65
C ALA A 15 23.09 -7.90 -27.82
N LEU A 16 22.56 -6.85 -27.20
CA LEU A 16 21.30 -6.90 -26.46
C LEU A 16 20.10 -7.15 -27.39
N ARG A 17 20.04 -6.47 -28.54
CA ARG A 17 18.96 -6.64 -29.53
C ARG A 17 19.00 -7.98 -30.24
N ALA A 18 20.18 -8.54 -30.48
CA ALA A 18 20.35 -9.85 -31.09
C ALA A 18 19.65 -10.97 -30.28
N GLU A 19 19.39 -10.76 -28.99
CA GLU A 19 18.59 -11.66 -28.15
C GLU A 19 17.08 -11.43 -28.23
N GLY A 20 16.62 -10.57 -29.13
CA GLY A 20 15.22 -10.17 -29.26
C GLY A 20 14.72 -9.27 -28.12
N ARG A 21 15.63 -8.55 -27.45
CA ARG A 21 15.28 -7.62 -26.36
C ARG A 21 14.94 -6.24 -26.91
N ALA A 22 13.84 -5.67 -26.43
CA ALA A 22 13.60 -4.23 -26.56
C ALA A 22 14.60 -3.48 -25.66
N VAL A 23 15.44 -2.64 -26.25
CA VAL A 23 16.45 -1.88 -25.49
C VAL A 23 15.85 -0.52 -25.10
N ILE A 24 15.89 -0.22 -23.81
CA ILE A 24 15.41 1.02 -23.21
C ILE A 24 16.62 1.70 -22.59
N GLY A 25 16.83 2.97 -22.86
CA GLY A 25 17.95 3.73 -22.31
C GLY A 25 17.61 5.21 -22.11
N PRO A 26 18.55 5.97 -21.55
CA PRO A 26 18.39 7.41 -21.42
C PRO A 26 18.36 8.07 -22.80
N THR A 27 17.47 9.03 -22.98
CA THR A 27 17.30 9.85 -24.18
C THR A 27 16.96 11.29 -23.76
N VAL A 28 17.10 12.25 -24.67
CA VAL A 28 16.63 13.63 -24.40
C VAL A 28 15.20 13.79 -24.90
N ALA A 29 14.27 14.04 -23.97
CA ALA A 29 12.87 14.30 -24.29
C ALA A 29 12.25 15.27 -23.27
N ASP A 30 11.36 16.15 -23.73
CA ASP A 30 10.64 17.11 -22.88
C ASP A 30 11.55 18.00 -22.01
N GLY A 31 12.77 18.28 -22.49
CA GLY A 31 13.77 19.05 -21.73
C GLY A 31 14.39 18.30 -20.54
N ALA A 32 14.30 16.96 -20.51
CA ALA A 32 14.89 16.11 -19.49
C ALA A 32 15.53 14.84 -20.06
N ILE A 33 16.38 14.17 -19.26
CA ILE A 33 16.83 12.81 -19.58
C ILE A 33 15.74 11.81 -19.22
N ARG A 34 15.15 11.15 -20.21
CA ARG A 34 14.01 10.23 -20.04
C ARG A 34 14.36 8.83 -20.53
N LEU A 35 13.77 7.81 -19.91
CA LEU A 35 13.96 6.43 -20.36
C LEU A 35 12.99 6.14 -21.53
N ALA A 36 13.54 5.79 -22.69
CA ALA A 36 12.77 5.50 -23.89
C ALA A 36 13.43 4.35 -24.69
N PRO A 37 12.72 3.72 -25.63
CA PRO A 37 13.33 2.79 -26.57
C PRO A 37 14.49 3.45 -27.31
N ILE A 38 15.62 2.74 -27.42
CA ILE A 38 16.80 3.17 -28.17
C ILE A 38 17.22 2.09 -29.16
N GLU A 39 17.73 2.52 -30.30
CA GLU A 39 18.25 1.64 -31.35
C GLU A 39 19.73 1.89 -31.59
N ARG A 40 20.25 3.09 -31.43
CA ARG A 40 21.66 3.38 -31.73
C ARG A 40 22.28 4.20 -30.61
N VAL A 41 23.60 4.21 -30.55
CA VAL A 41 24.36 5.05 -29.60
C VAL A 41 24.00 6.54 -29.77
N ASP A 42 23.64 6.96 -30.98
CA ASP A 42 23.16 8.32 -31.29
C ASP A 42 21.88 8.72 -30.53
N ASP A 43 21.10 7.74 -30.04
CA ASP A 43 19.88 8.01 -29.26
C ASP A 43 20.20 8.35 -27.79
N LEU A 44 21.39 8.00 -27.31
CA LEU A 44 21.87 8.31 -25.97
C LEU A 44 22.16 9.81 -25.82
N PRO A 45 22.11 10.38 -24.60
CA PRO A 45 22.21 11.83 -24.39
C PRO A 45 23.67 12.33 -24.43
N ILE A 46 24.44 11.92 -25.44
CA ILE A 46 25.85 12.27 -25.58
C ILE A 46 26.01 13.79 -25.72
N GLY A 47 26.91 14.35 -24.90
CA GLY A 47 27.19 15.78 -24.86
C GLY A 47 26.10 16.63 -24.19
N TRP A 48 25.21 15.99 -23.42
CA TRP A 48 24.28 16.67 -22.53
C TRP A 48 24.71 16.52 -21.07
N THR A 49 24.46 17.57 -20.29
CA THR A 49 24.56 17.57 -18.83
C THR A 49 23.30 18.15 -18.21
N ASP A 50 23.13 17.94 -16.91
CA ASP A 50 21.98 18.43 -16.16
C ASP A 50 22.38 19.34 -14.99
N ALA A 51 21.75 20.51 -14.94
CA ALA A 51 21.79 21.42 -13.81
C ALA A 51 20.54 21.21 -12.94
N GLN A 52 20.73 20.71 -11.71
CA GLN A 52 19.66 20.44 -10.77
C GLN A 52 19.69 21.37 -9.55
N GLY A 53 18.52 21.74 -9.05
CA GLY A 53 18.32 22.42 -7.77
C GLY A 53 16.90 22.20 -7.26
N PRO A 54 16.54 22.59 -6.02
CA PRO A 54 15.17 22.41 -5.53
C PRO A 54 14.15 23.05 -6.47
N GLY A 55 13.25 22.24 -7.03
CA GLY A 55 12.26 22.67 -8.02
C GLY A 55 12.79 23.05 -9.40
N THR A 56 14.05 22.72 -9.73
CA THR A 56 14.68 23.07 -11.00
C THR A 56 15.46 21.89 -11.60
N TYR A 57 15.27 21.70 -12.90
CA TYR A 57 16.04 20.77 -13.72
C TYR A 57 16.20 21.41 -15.10
N ARG A 58 17.43 21.52 -15.60
CA ARG A 58 17.71 21.99 -16.95
C ARG A 58 18.79 21.16 -17.61
N LEU A 59 18.63 20.93 -18.90
CA LEU A 59 19.67 20.35 -19.74
C LEU A 59 20.56 21.45 -20.33
N GLU A 60 21.86 21.17 -20.34
CA GLU A 60 22.89 22.02 -20.94
C GLU A 60 23.77 21.15 -21.85
N ARG A 61 24.40 21.77 -22.85
CA ARG A 61 25.38 21.08 -23.70
C ARG A 61 26.75 21.15 -23.05
N ALA A 62 27.36 20.01 -22.77
CA ALA A 62 28.70 19.95 -22.19
C ALA A 62 29.38 18.60 -22.47
N GLY A 63 30.66 18.66 -22.84
CA GLY A 63 31.51 17.49 -23.00
C GLY A 63 31.01 16.51 -24.07
N ASP A 64 31.47 15.27 -23.95
CA ASP A 64 31.19 14.15 -24.84
C ASP A 64 30.87 12.86 -24.06
N ALA A 65 30.67 12.96 -22.75
CA ALA A 65 30.29 11.83 -21.91
C ALA A 65 28.92 11.27 -22.33
N VAL A 66 28.77 9.95 -22.22
CA VAL A 66 27.58 9.20 -22.60
C VAL A 66 26.60 9.13 -21.42
N PHE A 67 27.06 8.59 -20.30
CA PHE A 67 26.28 8.44 -19.07
C PHE A 67 26.75 9.39 -17.98
N GLU A 68 28.05 9.68 -17.85
CA GLU A 68 28.59 10.61 -16.84
C GLU A 68 28.29 12.09 -17.12
N GLY A 69 27.75 12.40 -18.31
CA GLY A 69 27.30 13.74 -18.65
C GLY A 69 26.18 14.21 -17.72
N TYR A 70 25.30 13.30 -17.28
CA TYR A 70 24.16 13.61 -16.44
C TYR A 70 24.08 12.72 -15.19
N VAL A 71 23.34 13.15 -14.18
CA VAL A 71 23.17 12.37 -12.94
C VAL A 71 21.99 11.41 -13.09
N ILE A 72 20.77 11.94 -13.04
CA ILE A 72 19.51 11.19 -13.19
C ILE A 72 18.40 12.12 -13.70
N GLY A 73 17.45 11.57 -14.46
CA GLY A 73 16.23 12.28 -14.87
C GLY A 73 15.00 11.92 -14.03
N PRO A 74 13.77 12.29 -14.46
CA PRO A 74 12.54 11.98 -13.74
C PRO A 74 12.15 10.50 -13.81
N ASP A 75 12.65 9.77 -14.81
CA ASP A 75 12.29 8.36 -15.04
C ASP A 75 13.21 7.38 -14.29
N SER A 76 12.72 6.15 -14.10
CA SER A 76 13.39 5.06 -13.38
C SER A 76 12.90 3.69 -13.86
N LEU A 77 13.35 2.61 -13.21
CA LEU A 77 12.85 1.26 -13.47
C LEU A 77 11.36 1.05 -13.15
N LYS A 78 10.77 1.92 -12.31
CA LYS A 78 9.33 1.90 -11.97
C LYS A 78 8.45 1.89 -13.22
N GLN A 79 8.77 2.71 -14.23
CA GLN A 79 8.02 2.82 -15.47
C GLN A 79 7.96 1.49 -16.24
N THR A 80 9.05 0.70 -16.15
CA THR A 80 9.18 -0.58 -16.84
C THR A 80 8.52 -1.70 -16.05
N PHE A 81 8.69 -1.76 -14.73
CA PHE A 81 8.22 -2.88 -13.90
C PHE A 81 6.82 -2.69 -13.31
N PHE A 82 6.38 -1.44 -13.17
CA PHE A 82 5.09 -1.07 -12.62
C PHE A 82 4.44 0.01 -13.51
N PRO A 83 3.91 -0.35 -14.69
CA PRO A 83 3.42 0.63 -15.67
C PRO A 83 2.30 1.51 -15.12
N SER A 84 2.16 2.72 -15.66
CA SER A 84 1.18 3.72 -15.21
C SER A 84 -0.28 3.32 -15.44
N ARG A 85 -0.52 2.39 -16.37
CA ARG A 85 -1.82 1.81 -16.68
C ARG A 85 -1.67 0.33 -16.99
N GLU A 86 -2.50 -0.50 -16.36
CA GLU A 86 -2.50 -1.95 -16.57
C GLU A 86 -3.90 -2.54 -16.40
N VAL A 87 -4.32 -3.42 -17.31
CA VAL A 87 -5.56 -4.18 -17.16
C VAL A 87 -5.28 -5.42 -16.30
N LEU A 88 -6.04 -5.60 -15.23
CA LEU A 88 -5.88 -6.70 -14.27
C LEU A 88 -6.72 -7.92 -14.67
N TYR A 89 -8.01 -7.71 -14.93
CA TYR A 89 -8.95 -8.73 -15.35
C TYR A 89 -10.08 -8.15 -16.21
N ARG A 90 -10.76 -9.04 -16.94
CA ARG A 90 -12.01 -8.77 -17.67
C ARG A 90 -13.16 -9.45 -16.96
N ALA A 91 -14.30 -8.77 -16.91
CA ALA A 91 -15.55 -9.31 -16.41
C ALA A 91 -16.60 -9.29 -17.51
N GLU A 92 -17.35 -10.38 -17.63
CA GLU A 92 -18.33 -10.60 -18.71
C GLU A 92 -19.58 -11.28 -18.14
N ARG A 93 -20.73 -11.06 -18.78
CA ARG A 93 -21.92 -11.85 -18.48
C ARG A 93 -21.89 -13.16 -19.28
N ARG A 94 -21.89 -14.29 -18.58
CA ARG A 94 -21.93 -15.63 -19.15
C ARG A 94 -23.30 -15.92 -19.79
N PRO A 95 -23.40 -16.88 -20.73
CA PRO A 95 -24.67 -17.25 -21.37
C PRO A 95 -25.76 -17.74 -20.41
N ASP A 96 -25.37 -18.27 -19.25
CA ASP A 96 -26.27 -18.70 -18.17
C ASP A 96 -26.77 -17.53 -17.30
N GLY A 97 -26.41 -16.29 -17.64
CA GLY A 97 -26.78 -15.07 -16.93
C GLY A 97 -25.84 -14.70 -15.78
N LYS A 98 -24.91 -15.57 -15.39
CA LYS A 98 -23.96 -15.33 -14.29
C LYS A 98 -22.80 -14.43 -14.71
N LEU A 99 -22.01 -13.98 -13.72
CA LEU A 99 -20.78 -13.25 -13.97
C LEU A 99 -19.61 -14.21 -14.19
N GLY A 100 -18.77 -13.88 -15.18
CA GLY A 100 -17.48 -14.52 -15.42
C GLY A 100 -16.36 -13.50 -15.25
N PHE A 101 -15.25 -13.93 -14.65
CA PHE A 101 -14.03 -13.14 -14.48
C PHE A 101 -12.86 -13.90 -15.08
N ALA A 102 -12.01 -13.20 -15.85
CA ALA A 102 -10.82 -13.77 -16.46
C ALA A 102 -9.61 -12.87 -16.23
N PRO A 103 -8.48 -13.40 -15.72
CA PRO A 103 -7.25 -12.61 -15.57
C PRO A 103 -6.75 -12.13 -16.93
N VAL A 104 -6.23 -10.90 -16.96
CA VAL A 104 -5.38 -10.45 -18.06
C VAL A 104 -3.93 -10.68 -17.62
N VAL A 105 -3.35 -11.76 -18.14
CA VAL A 105 -1.95 -12.13 -17.87
C VAL A 105 -1.05 -11.27 -18.74
N PRO A 106 -0.12 -10.49 -18.16
CA PRO A 106 0.82 -9.71 -18.95
C PRO A 106 1.79 -10.64 -19.68
N ALA A 107 2.03 -10.37 -20.96
CA ALA A 107 3.10 -10.99 -21.73
C ALA A 107 4.19 -9.94 -22.02
N PRO A 108 4.95 -9.49 -21.01
CA PRO A 108 5.91 -8.42 -21.22
C PRO A 108 7.01 -8.89 -22.19
N PRO A 109 7.42 -8.07 -23.16
CA PRO A 109 8.52 -8.41 -24.04
C PRO A 109 9.81 -8.59 -23.22
N ARG A 110 10.76 -9.36 -23.75
CA ARG A 110 12.11 -9.34 -23.20
C ARG A 110 12.66 -7.93 -23.38
N SER A 111 13.24 -7.36 -22.34
CA SER A 111 13.82 -6.01 -22.39
C SER A 111 15.25 -5.99 -21.88
N ALA A 112 15.98 -4.95 -22.27
CA ALA A 112 17.24 -4.57 -21.66
C ALA A 112 17.14 -3.09 -21.28
N VAL A 113 17.36 -2.74 -20.01
CA VAL A 113 17.36 -1.34 -19.55
C VAL A 113 18.80 -0.92 -19.29
N VAL A 114 19.29 0.07 -20.03
CA VAL A 114 20.66 0.57 -20.02
C VAL A 114 20.73 1.93 -19.35
N GLY A 115 21.81 2.22 -18.62
CA GLY A 115 22.06 3.54 -18.05
C GLY A 115 21.41 3.79 -16.69
N VAL A 116 20.96 2.74 -16.00
CA VAL A 116 20.36 2.86 -14.65
C VAL A 116 21.44 2.99 -13.57
N ARG A 117 21.14 3.71 -12.49
CA ARG A 117 22.10 3.94 -11.40
C ARG A 117 21.89 2.96 -10.24
N ALA A 118 22.86 2.89 -9.33
CA ALA A 118 22.74 2.13 -8.08
C ALA A 118 21.44 2.45 -7.31
N CYS A 119 21.06 3.74 -7.23
CA CYS A 119 19.82 4.14 -6.57
C CYS A 119 18.54 3.69 -7.28
N ASP A 120 18.58 3.47 -8.60
CA ASP A 120 17.45 2.90 -9.35
C ASP A 120 17.32 1.38 -9.11
N LEU A 121 18.45 0.67 -9.04
CA LEU A 121 18.47 -0.76 -8.70
C LEU A 121 17.99 -1.00 -7.27
N ALA A 122 18.48 -0.19 -6.32
CA ALA A 122 18.00 -0.22 -4.94
C ALA A 122 16.50 0.08 -4.87
N ALA A 123 16.01 1.03 -5.66
CA ALA A 123 14.59 1.35 -5.72
C ALA A 123 13.75 0.19 -6.29
N ALA A 124 14.24 -0.50 -7.32
CA ALA A 124 13.57 -1.67 -7.87
C ALA A 124 13.47 -2.81 -6.83
N LYS A 125 14.55 -3.09 -6.08
CA LYS A 125 14.54 -4.06 -4.98
C LYS A 125 13.55 -3.67 -3.89
N ILE A 126 13.52 -2.40 -3.52
CA ILE A 126 12.59 -1.83 -2.54
C ILE A 126 11.14 -2.00 -3.03
N GLN A 127 10.84 -1.71 -4.30
CA GLN A 127 9.52 -1.91 -4.89
C GLN A 127 9.11 -3.41 -4.92
N GLU A 128 10.03 -4.30 -5.24
CA GLU A 128 9.85 -5.76 -5.19
C GLU A 128 9.45 -6.22 -3.78
N THR A 129 10.14 -5.79 -2.72
CA THR A 129 9.75 -6.17 -1.35
C THR A 129 8.33 -5.71 -0.96
N MET A 130 7.84 -4.60 -1.53
CA MET A 130 6.47 -4.14 -1.26
C MET A 130 5.40 -4.89 -2.04
N LEU A 131 5.67 -5.17 -3.32
CA LEU A 131 4.72 -5.84 -4.20
C LEU A 131 4.78 -7.37 -4.12
N GLU A 132 5.86 -7.93 -3.59
CA GLU A 132 6.11 -9.38 -3.58
C GLU A 132 6.47 -9.94 -2.19
N GLY A 133 6.95 -9.12 -1.26
CA GLY A 133 7.36 -9.59 0.08
C GLY A 133 6.25 -9.64 1.13
N GLY A 134 4.98 -9.44 0.75
CA GLY A 134 3.82 -9.50 1.66
C GLY A 134 3.26 -10.91 1.80
N PRO A 135 2.07 -11.08 2.43
CA PRO A 135 1.34 -12.34 2.33
C PRO A 135 0.81 -12.60 0.91
N TYR A 136 0.83 -11.55 0.08
CA TYR A 136 0.48 -11.57 -1.33
C TYR A 136 1.67 -11.10 -2.17
N ALA A 137 1.83 -11.68 -3.36
CA ALA A 137 2.76 -11.22 -4.38
C ALA A 137 2.05 -10.85 -5.69
N ASP A 138 2.51 -9.78 -6.34
CA ASP A 138 2.05 -9.35 -7.65
C ASP A 138 2.84 -10.08 -8.76
N PRO A 139 2.28 -11.12 -9.39
CA PRO A 139 2.99 -11.88 -10.42
C PRO A 139 3.32 -11.04 -11.67
N ARG A 140 2.64 -9.91 -11.88
CA ARG A 140 2.84 -9.03 -13.04
C ARG A 140 4.11 -8.21 -12.90
N HIS A 141 4.42 -7.79 -11.67
CA HIS A 141 5.68 -7.12 -11.36
C HIS A 141 6.84 -8.11 -11.54
N ARG A 142 6.72 -9.30 -10.92
CA ARG A 142 7.70 -10.39 -11.02
C ARG A 142 8.01 -10.75 -12.48
N ALA A 143 6.99 -11.01 -13.29
CA ALA A 143 7.14 -11.41 -14.69
C ALA A 143 7.88 -10.36 -15.54
N ARG A 144 7.73 -9.06 -15.23
CA ARG A 144 8.48 -7.99 -15.90
C ARG A 144 9.93 -7.94 -15.43
N ARG A 145 10.16 -8.12 -14.13
CA ARG A 145 11.49 -8.11 -13.53
C ARG A 145 12.36 -9.26 -14.04
N GLU A 146 11.80 -10.46 -14.14
CA GLU A 146 12.48 -11.67 -14.63
C GLU A 146 12.80 -11.63 -16.13
N ARG A 147 12.04 -10.86 -16.92
CA ARG A 147 12.24 -10.72 -18.37
C ARG A 147 13.13 -9.55 -18.77
N ALA A 148 13.61 -8.78 -17.80
CA ALA A 148 14.48 -7.63 -18.02
C ALA A 148 15.95 -7.98 -17.72
N LEU A 149 16.85 -7.57 -18.62
CA LEU A 149 18.29 -7.50 -18.37
C LEU A 149 18.65 -6.06 -17.99
N LEU A 150 19.40 -5.86 -16.92
CA LEU A 150 19.75 -4.55 -16.39
C LEU A 150 21.23 -4.25 -16.61
N VAL A 151 21.52 -3.19 -17.38
CA VAL A 151 22.86 -2.65 -17.57
C VAL A 151 22.97 -1.36 -16.76
N ALA A 152 23.61 -1.46 -15.60
CA ALA A 152 23.81 -0.35 -14.69
C ALA A 152 25.09 0.42 -15.00
N VAL A 153 25.11 1.70 -14.64
CA VAL A 153 26.29 2.55 -14.75
C VAL A 153 26.64 3.10 -13.38
N GLN A 154 27.88 2.86 -12.96
CA GLN A 154 28.44 3.42 -11.73
C GLN A 154 28.29 4.94 -11.71
N CYS A 155 27.99 5.51 -10.55
CA CYS A 155 27.82 6.95 -10.39
C CYS A 155 29.11 7.57 -9.83
N THR A 156 30.01 8.01 -10.69
CA THR A 156 31.29 8.65 -10.34
C THR A 156 31.16 10.16 -10.08
N LYS A 157 30.00 10.75 -10.37
CA LYS A 157 29.71 12.17 -10.16
C LYS A 157 28.31 12.37 -9.59
N PRO A 158 28.15 12.62 -8.28
CA PRO A 158 26.84 12.83 -7.69
C PRO A 158 26.25 14.17 -8.14
N GLY A 159 24.92 14.22 -8.21
CA GLY A 159 24.20 15.48 -8.40
C GLY A 159 24.11 16.28 -7.10
N PRO A 160 23.86 17.60 -7.19
CA PRO A 160 23.81 18.46 -6.02
C PRO A 160 22.69 18.06 -5.04
N LEU A 161 21.61 17.44 -5.54
CA LEU A 161 20.44 17.04 -4.75
C LEU A 161 20.51 15.61 -4.20
N CYS A 162 21.54 14.84 -4.57
CA CYS A 162 21.67 13.44 -4.18
C CYS A 162 22.21 13.31 -2.75
N PHE A 163 21.76 12.26 -2.05
CA PHE A 163 22.20 11.89 -0.71
C PHE A 163 22.18 10.36 -0.50
N CYS A 164 22.31 9.58 -1.59
CA CYS A 164 22.16 8.12 -1.56
C CYS A 164 23.22 7.37 -0.75
N ALA A 165 24.38 7.98 -0.49
CA ALA A 165 25.36 7.46 0.45
C ALA A 165 24.78 7.36 1.87
N SER A 166 24.10 8.42 2.34
CA SER A 166 23.47 8.41 3.68
C SER A 166 22.30 7.42 3.81
N THR A 167 21.77 6.89 2.69
CA THR A 167 20.74 5.85 2.69
C THR A 167 21.28 4.46 2.37
N GLY A 168 22.59 4.30 2.13
CA GLY A 168 23.20 3.01 1.77
C GLY A 168 22.73 2.44 0.44
N THR A 169 22.35 3.29 -0.52
CA THR A 169 21.74 2.86 -1.80
C THR A 169 22.51 3.38 -3.03
N GLY A 170 23.78 3.69 -2.86
CA GLY A 170 24.67 4.25 -3.87
C GLY A 170 25.79 5.05 -3.20
N PRO A 171 26.73 5.62 -3.99
CA PRO A 171 26.71 5.70 -5.44
C PRO A 171 27.16 4.42 -6.17
N ARG A 172 27.79 3.49 -5.45
CA ARG A 172 28.29 2.22 -5.98
C ARG A 172 27.15 1.22 -6.19
N VAL A 173 27.18 0.49 -7.31
CA VAL A 173 26.30 -0.64 -7.58
C VAL A 173 26.72 -1.82 -6.72
N ASP A 174 25.82 -2.27 -5.84
CA ASP A 174 26.01 -3.40 -4.90
C ASP A 174 25.00 -4.53 -5.18
N GLY A 175 24.75 -4.80 -6.47
CA GLY A 175 23.87 -5.87 -6.95
C GLY A 175 22.60 -5.39 -7.65
N GLY A 176 21.82 -6.37 -8.14
CA GLY A 176 20.58 -6.13 -8.89
C GLY A 176 20.76 -5.85 -10.38
N ALA A 177 21.99 -5.72 -10.88
CA ALA A 177 22.32 -5.57 -12.30
C ALA A 177 22.83 -6.89 -12.92
N ASP A 178 22.75 -7.00 -14.24
CA ASP A 178 23.38 -8.08 -15.03
C ASP A 178 24.77 -7.66 -15.53
N LEU A 179 24.87 -6.41 -16.00
CA LEU A 179 26.12 -5.75 -16.38
C LEU A 179 26.28 -4.45 -15.60
N VAL A 180 27.52 -4.13 -15.22
CA VAL A 180 27.89 -2.87 -14.60
C VAL A 180 28.97 -2.21 -15.46
N LEU A 181 28.73 -0.96 -15.83
CA LEU A 181 29.65 -0.11 -16.58
C LEU A 181 30.20 0.99 -15.66
N THR A 182 31.49 1.25 -15.73
CA THR A 182 32.09 2.49 -15.20
C THR A 182 32.65 3.25 -16.38
N GLU A 183 32.01 4.35 -16.76
CA GLU A 183 32.50 5.21 -17.83
C GLU A 183 33.77 5.92 -17.38
N ARG A 184 34.74 6.01 -18.28
CA ARG A 184 35.95 6.81 -18.13
C ARG A 184 36.22 7.51 -19.47
N ALA A 185 37.23 8.39 -19.50
CA ALA A 185 37.49 9.25 -20.66
C ALA A 185 37.51 8.51 -22.01
N GLU A 186 38.20 7.37 -22.08
CA GLU A 186 38.44 6.62 -23.33
C GLU A 186 37.53 5.38 -23.51
N GLY A 187 36.65 5.06 -22.55
CA GLY A 187 35.86 3.83 -22.60
C GLY A 187 35.16 3.46 -21.31
N PHE A 188 34.84 2.17 -21.16
CA PHE A 188 34.08 1.64 -20.04
C PHE A 188 34.81 0.44 -19.42
N LEU A 189 34.95 0.47 -18.09
CA LEU A 189 35.20 -0.74 -17.33
C LEU A 189 33.89 -1.53 -17.25
N VAL A 190 33.89 -2.78 -17.70
CA VAL A 190 32.69 -3.63 -17.78
C VAL A 190 32.83 -4.84 -16.88
N GLU A 191 31.79 -5.07 -16.09
CA GLU A 191 31.66 -6.19 -15.16
C GLU A 191 30.36 -6.93 -15.39
N ALA A 192 30.42 -8.26 -15.40
CA ALA A 192 29.24 -9.11 -15.47
C ALA A 192 28.91 -9.65 -14.08
N ALA A 193 27.71 -9.33 -13.59
CA ALA A 193 27.21 -9.75 -12.28
C ALA A 193 26.38 -11.04 -12.35
N THR A 194 25.83 -11.37 -13.52
CA THR A 194 25.02 -12.58 -13.75
C THR A 194 25.54 -13.40 -14.94
N ASP A 195 25.03 -14.63 -15.13
CA ASP A 195 25.30 -15.43 -16.33
C ASP A 195 24.82 -14.74 -17.60
N ALA A 196 23.62 -14.14 -17.58
CA ALA A 196 23.11 -13.38 -18.70
C ALA A 196 24.02 -12.18 -19.04
N GLY A 197 24.58 -11.51 -18.03
CA GLY A 197 25.60 -10.49 -18.23
C GLY A 197 26.89 -11.04 -18.83
N ARG A 198 27.36 -12.21 -18.39
CA ARG A 198 28.56 -12.87 -18.94
C ARG A 198 28.38 -13.23 -20.41
N ASP A 199 27.21 -13.72 -20.79
CA ASP A 199 26.87 -14.07 -22.17
C ASP A 199 26.90 -12.85 -23.09
N VAL A 200 26.34 -11.72 -22.64
CA VAL A 200 26.41 -10.46 -23.39
C VAL A 200 27.86 -9.97 -23.48
N LEU A 201 28.59 -9.95 -22.36
CA LEU A 201 29.98 -9.51 -22.31
C LEU A 201 30.90 -10.32 -23.23
N GLY A 202 30.66 -11.63 -23.34
CA GLY A 202 31.44 -12.51 -24.21
C GLY A 202 31.27 -12.24 -25.72
N ARG A 203 30.26 -11.45 -26.12
CA ARG A 203 30.03 -11.04 -27.51
C ARG A 203 30.58 -9.65 -27.83
N LEU A 204 31.05 -8.91 -26.83
CA LEU A 204 31.57 -7.56 -27.00
C LEU A 204 33.06 -7.60 -27.37
N ASP A 205 33.47 -6.70 -28.25
CA ASP A 205 34.89 -6.46 -28.51
C ASP A 205 35.50 -5.76 -27.30
N THR A 206 36.14 -6.53 -26.43
CA THR A 206 36.72 -6.04 -25.18
C THR A 206 38.10 -6.62 -24.98
N ARG A 207 38.92 -5.93 -24.19
CA ARG A 207 40.21 -6.45 -23.69
C ARG A 207 40.21 -6.56 -22.18
N GLU A 208 41.28 -7.12 -21.60
CA GLU A 208 41.49 -6.99 -20.16
C GLU A 208 41.75 -5.52 -19.79
N ALA A 209 41.07 -5.05 -18.75
CA ALA A 209 41.31 -3.73 -18.18
C ALA A 209 42.63 -3.73 -17.41
N THR A 210 43.42 -2.68 -17.59
CA THR A 210 44.70 -2.47 -16.88
C THR A 210 44.47 -2.19 -15.40
N ASP A 211 45.52 -2.31 -14.59
CA ASP A 211 45.44 -1.97 -13.17
C ASP A 211 45.17 -0.47 -12.97
N ASP A 212 45.72 0.39 -13.83
CA ASP A 212 45.48 1.84 -13.79
C ASP A 212 44.01 2.18 -14.09
N GLU A 213 43.39 1.53 -15.09
CA GLU A 213 41.97 1.73 -15.42
C GLU A 213 41.05 1.32 -14.27
N ARG A 214 41.40 0.25 -13.55
CA ARG A 214 40.66 -0.22 -12.37
C ARG A 214 40.84 0.73 -11.19
N ALA A 215 42.07 1.15 -10.92
CA ALA A 215 42.38 2.07 -9.84
C ALA A 215 41.73 3.44 -10.06
N ASP A 216 41.73 3.93 -11.31
CA ASP A 216 41.07 5.17 -11.71
C ASP A 216 39.55 5.08 -11.49
N ALA A 217 38.90 4.01 -11.98
CA ALA A 217 37.49 3.75 -11.75
C ALA A 217 37.12 3.70 -10.26
N GLU A 218 37.93 3.02 -9.44
CA GLU A 218 37.73 2.93 -8.00
C GLU A 218 37.87 4.29 -7.30
N ALA A 219 38.92 5.04 -7.62
CA ALA A 219 39.16 6.37 -7.06
C ALA A 219 38.04 7.36 -7.38
N ALA A 220 37.46 7.28 -8.59
CA ALA A 220 36.33 8.12 -8.95
C ALA A 220 35.05 7.76 -8.19
N LEU A 221 34.80 6.48 -7.92
CA LEU A 221 33.67 6.04 -7.10
C LEU A 221 33.82 6.52 -5.64
N ASP A 222 35.00 6.38 -5.07
CA ASP A 222 35.28 6.86 -3.71
C ASP A 222 35.13 8.38 -3.63
N SER A 223 35.64 9.11 -4.63
CA SER A 223 35.46 10.56 -4.71
C SER A 223 33.99 10.96 -4.80
N ALA A 224 33.18 10.21 -5.56
CA ALA A 224 31.75 10.46 -5.73
C ALA A 224 30.98 10.36 -4.41
N GLU A 225 31.31 9.38 -3.57
CA GLU A 225 30.67 9.18 -2.28
C GLU A 225 30.95 10.37 -1.34
N HIS A 226 32.19 10.82 -1.28
CA HIS A 226 32.60 11.96 -0.45
C HIS A 226 32.14 13.33 -1.00
N ALA A 227 31.82 13.42 -2.30
CA ALA A 227 31.38 14.65 -2.94
C ALA A 227 29.88 14.97 -2.74
N MET A 228 29.10 14.07 -2.12
CA MET A 228 27.69 14.35 -1.84
C MET A 228 27.53 15.44 -0.76
N GLY A 229 26.93 16.57 -1.14
CA GLY A 229 26.74 17.71 -0.24
C GLY A 229 25.52 17.62 0.68
N ARG A 230 24.67 16.59 0.54
CA ARG A 230 23.46 16.38 1.34
C ARG A 230 23.52 15.04 2.05
N SER A 231 22.92 14.98 3.23
CA SER A 231 22.77 13.76 4.02
C SER A 231 21.50 13.81 4.87
N ILE A 232 21.07 12.64 5.32
CA ILE A 232 20.07 12.51 6.39
C ILE A 232 20.63 11.62 7.49
N ASP A 233 20.23 11.89 8.73
CA ASP A 233 20.48 10.98 9.84
C ASP A 233 19.38 9.91 9.87
N THR A 234 19.75 8.66 9.58
CA THR A 234 18.82 7.53 9.55
C THR A 234 18.62 6.87 10.91
N ASP A 235 19.50 7.13 11.89
CA ASP A 235 19.48 6.42 13.17
C ASP A 235 18.25 6.80 14.00
N GLY A 236 17.44 5.83 14.42
CA GLY A 236 16.19 6.08 15.15
C GLY A 236 15.16 6.99 14.45
N LEU A 237 15.38 7.39 13.18
CA LEU A 237 14.54 8.35 12.45
C LEU A 237 13.06 7.94 12.41
N PRO A 238 12.70 6.66 12.14
CA PRO A 238 11.30 6.23 12.18
C PRO A 238 10.60 6.52 13.51
N ALA A 239 11.24 6.15 14.63
CA ALA A 239 10.68 6.33 15.96
C ALA A 239 10.48 7.82 16.29
N ARG A 240 11.46 8.66 15.94
CA ARG A 240 11.39 10.12 16.12
C ARG A 240 10.24 10.75 15.32
N LEU A 241 10.07 10.37 14.05
CA LEU A 241 8.99 10.91 13.20
C LEU A 241 7.60 10.55 13.73
N PHE A 242 7.39 9.29 14.12
CA PHE A 242 6.11 8.85 14.69
C PHE A 242 5.87 9.37 16.13
N GLY A 243 6.93 9.68 16.87
CA GLY A 243 6.83 10.32 18.19
C GLY A 243 6.40 11.80 18.12
N ARG A 244 6.43 12.41 16.94
CA ARG A 244 6.31 13.87 16.73
C ARG A 244 5.31 14.24 15.65
N LEU A 245 4.19 13.53 15.59
CA LEU A 245 3.14 13.78 14.60
C LEU A 245 2.52 15.18 14.71
N ASP A 246 2.61 15.81 15.89
CA ASP A 246 2.09 17.14 16.20
C ASP A 246 3.14 18.27 16.03
N HIS A 247 4.33 17.96 15.48
CA HIS A 247 5.40 18.96 15.30
C HIS A 247 5.00 20.09 14.32
N PRO A 248 5.26 21.37 14.64
CA PRO A 248 4.80 22.51 13.83
C PRO A 248 5.40 22.54 12.41
N ARG A 249 6.57 21.90 12.21
CA ARG A 249 7.20 21.81 10.88
C ARG A 249 6.30 21.13 9.85
N TRP A 250 5.44 20.18 10.24
CA TRP A 250 4.46 19.57 9.33
C TRP A 250 3.57 20.62 8.68
N LYS A 251 3.07 21.57 9.48
CA LYS A 251 2.23 22.66 8.99
C LYS A 251 3.04 23.64 8.12
N LEU A 252 4.26 24.00 8.53
CA LEU A 252 5.12 24.91 7.76
C LEU A 252 5.45 24.38 6.35
N VAL A 253 5.60 23.07 6.19
CA VAL A 253 5.74 22.46 4.86
C VAL A 253 4.42 22.46 4.11
N ALA A 254 3.32 22.12 4.78
CA ALA A 254 2.00 22.10 4.17
C ALA A 254 1.58 23.46 3.61
N ASP A 255 1.94 24.56 4.26
CA ASP A 255 1.67 25.93 3.81
C ASP A 255 2.38 26.28 2.48
N ARG A 256 3.47 25.57 2.15
CA ARG A 256 4.18 25.69 0.86
C ARG A 256 3.73 24.64 -0.15
N CYS A 257 3.38 23.44 0.31
CA CYS A 257 3.10 22.29 -0.54
C CYS A 257 1.82 22.47 -1.37
N LEU A 258 1.93 22.24 -2.69
CA LEU A 258 0.78 22.30 -3.60
C LEU A 258 -0.07 21.03 -3.64
N ALA A 259 0.34 19.97 -2.92
CA ALA A 259 -0.25 18.62 -3.01
C ALA A 259 -0.40 18.08 -4.45
N CYS A 260 0.50 18.48 -5.37
CA CYS A 260 0.44 18.13 -6.79
C CYS A 260 0.83 16.67 -7.11
N GLY A 261 1.42 15.93 -6.18
CA GLY A 261 1.83 14.53 -6.39
C GLY A 261 3.07 14.33 -7.26
N ASN A 262 3.79 15.39 -7.68
CA ASN A 262 5.03 15.24 -8.45
C ASN A 262 6.07 14.39 -7.71
N CYS A 263 6.23 14.60 -6.40
CA CYS A 263 7.18 13.86 -5.58
C CYS A 263 6.92 12.34 -5.54
N THR A 264 5.68 11.88 -5.71
CA THR A 264 5.35 10.45 -5.79
C THR A 264 5.42 9.92 -7.22
N SER A 265 5.19 10.79 -8.21
CA SER A 265 5.24 10.43 -9.64
C SER A 265 6.66 10.10 -10.08
N VAL A 266 7.64 10.95 -9.74
CA VAL A 266 9.07 10.78 -10.08
C VAL A 266 9.83 9.89 -9.09
N CYS A 267 9.22 9.49 -7.97
CA CYS A 267 9.90 8.67 -6.99
C CYS A 267 9.94 7.20 -7.45
N PRO A 268 11.13 6.59 -7.53
CA PRO A 268 11.28 5.26 -8.12
C PRO A 268 10.71 4.14 -7.22
N THR A 269 10.47 4.42 -5.94
CA THR A 269 9.94 3.46 -4.95
C THR A 269 8.43 3.61 -4.69
N CYS A 270 7.80 4.67 -5.22
CA CYS A 270 6.38 4.91 -4.97
C CYS A 270 5.49 3.97 -5.78
N PHE A 271 4.53 3.34 -5.12
CA PHE A 271 3.65 2.31 -5.69
C PHE A 271 2.15 2.62 -5.51
N CYS A 272 1.80 3.80 -5.00
CA CYS A 272 0.41 4.19 -4.80
C CYS A 272 -0.35 4.10 -6.13
N SER A 273 -1.52 3.47 -6.08
CA SER A 273 -2.33 3.19 -7.25
C SER A 273 -3.82 3.21 -6.93
N THR A 274 -4.62 3.40 -7.96
CA THR A 274 -6.08 3.28 -7.92
C THR A 274 -6.54 2.24 -8.93
N THR A 275 -7.83 1.91 -8.90
CA THR A 275 -8.45 1.11 -9.95
C THR A 275 -9.68 1.80 -10.52
N GLU A 276 -9.89 1.61 -11.82
CA GLU A 276 -11.09 2.01 -12.54
C GLU A 276 -11.74 0.77 -13.16
N THR A 277 -13.05 0.85 -13.42
CA THR A 277 -13.80 -0.27 -14.02
C THR A 277 -14.59 0.18 -15.26
N PRO A 278 -13.92 0.59 -16.37
CA PRO A 278 -14.61 0.96 -17.59
C PRO A 278 -15.44 -0.21 -18.15
N SER A 279 -16.61 0.12 -18.71
CA SER A 279 -17.53 -0.84 -19.33
C SER A 279 -17.62 -0.65 -20.84
N SER A 280 -17.90 -1.72 -21.56
CA SER A 280 -18.29 -1.63 -22.98
C SER A 280 -19.61 -0.86 -23.11
N VAL A 281 -19.81 -0.22 -24.27
CA VAL A 281 -20.99 0.63 -24.52
C VAL A 281 -22.30 -0.15 -24.45
N ASP A 282 -22.27 -1.43 -24.83
CA ASP A 282 -23.39 -2.36 -24.73
C ASP A 282 -23.57 -2.96 -23.32
N GLY A 283 -22.68 -2.66 -22.38
CA GLY A 283 -22.68 -3.18 -21.02
C GLY A 283 -22.39 -4.68 -20.90
N ALA A 284 -21.96 -5.34 -21.97
CA ALA A 284 -21.71 -6.79 -21.99
C ALA A 284 -20.42 -7.18 -21.25
N SER A 285 -19.46 -6.26 -21.16
CA SER A 285 -18.15 -6.50 -20.56
C SER A 285 -17.63 -5.28 -19.80
N SER A 286 -16.71 -5.51 -18.87
CA SER A 286 -15.93 -4.46 -18.22
C SER A 286 -14.50 -4.91 -17.97
N GLU A 287 -13.58 -3.95 -17.85
CA GLU A 287 -12.19 -4.19 -17.51
C GLU A 287 -11.89 -3.60 -16.14
N LYS A 288 -11.10 -4.29 -15.32
CA LYS A 288 -10.49 -3.68 -14.13
C LYS A 288 -9.11 -3.14 -14.48
N VAL A 289 -8.92 -1.85 -14.38
CA VAL A 289 -7.68 -1.16 -14.79
C VAL A 289 -6.99 -0.56 -13.56
N ARG A 290 -5.74 -0.92 -13.32
CA ARG A 290 -4.86 -0.28 -12.34
C ARG A 290 -4.21 0.95 -12.95
N LEU A 291 -4.25 2.06 -12.24
CA LEU A 291 -3.61 3.32 -12.60
C LEU A 291 -2.68 3.79 -11.49
N TRP A 292 -1.57 4.46 -11.83
CA TRP A 292 -0.79 5.19 -10.83
C TRP A 292 -1.64 6.27 -10.16
N ASP A 293 -1.38 6.48 -8.88
CA ASP A 293 -2.02 7.51 -8.08
C ASP A 293 -1.03 8.08 -7.05
N SER A 294 -1.44 9.14 -6.36
CA SER A 294 -0.64 9.78 -5.32
C SER A 294 -1.38 9.81 -4.00
N CYS A 295 -0.67 9.54 -2.91
CA CYS A 295 -1.19 9.76 -1.56
C CYS A 295 -1.49 11.24 -1.23
N PHE A 296 -1.16 12.17 -2.15
CA PHE A 296 -1.55 13.58 -2.08
C PHE A 296 -2.93 13.89 -2.67
N THR A 297 -3.54 12.98 -3.44
CA THR A 297 -4.91 13.18 -3.94
C THR A 297 -5.93 13.04 -2.80
N SER A 298 -7.01 13.80 -2.84
CA SER A 298 -8.10 13.71 -1.84
C SER A 298 -8.76 12.33 -1.84
N GLU A 299 -8.97 11.78 -3.04
CA GLU A 299 -9.59 10.47 -3.25
C GLU A 299 -8.78 9.31 -2.67
N HIS A 300 -7.45 9.47 -2.47
CA HIS A 300 -6.61 8.43 -1.87
C HIS A 300 -7.10 8.02 -0.47
N ALA A 301 -7.63 8.97 0.29
CA ALA A 301 -8.07 8.79 1.68
C ALA A 301 -9.58 9.01 1.87
N TYR A 302 -10.35 9.13 0.80
CA TYR A 302 -11.80 9.30 0.88
C TYR A 302 -12.50 7.98 1.22
N ILE A 303 -13.39 8.02 2.21
CA ILE A 303 -14.36 6.97 2.52
C ILE A 303 -15.74 7.62 2.67
N HIS A 304 -16.80 6.83 2.78
CA HIS A 304 -18.12 7.40 3.06
C HIS A 304 -18.09 8.24 4.35
N GLY A 305 -18.64 9.46 4.27
CA GLY A 305 -18.63 10.42 5.38
C GLY A 305 -17.43 11.37 5.42
N GLY A 306 -16.41 11.18 4.57
CA GLY A 306 -15.31 12.14 4.38
C GLY A 306 -13.93 11.49 4.25
N GLY A 307 -12.91 12.33 4.06
CA GLY A 307 -11.52 11.88 4.00
C GLY A 307 -10.85 11.86 5.36
N PHE A 308 -10.15 10.77 5.70
CA PHE A 308 -9.35 10.70 6.94
C PHE A 308 -8.01 11.46 6.84
N ARG A 309 -7.68 12.00 5.65
CA ARG A 309 -6.55 12.93 5.41
C ARG A 309 -6.98 14.16 4.59
N PRO A 310 -7.86 15.01 5.13
CA PRO A 310 -8.44 16.10 4.35
C PRO A 310 -7.45 17.25 4.12
N ARG A 311 -6.47 17.46 5.00
CA ARG A 311 -5.51 18.59 4.91
C ARG A 311 -4.23 18.17 4.19
N ILE A 312 -3.56 19.14 3.55
CA ILE A 312 -2.25 18.94 2.92
C ILE A 312 -1.21 18.47 3.95
N GLU A 313 -1.28 19.00 5.18
CA GLU A 313 -0.45 18.59 6.31
C GLU A 313 -0.55 17.09 6.59
N ASP A 314 -1.77 16.54 6.58
CA ASP A 314 -2.02 15.12 6.84
C ASP A 314 -1.41 14.25 5.75
N ARG A 315 -1.51 14.67 4.48
CA ARG A 315 -1.00 13.94 3.31
C ARG A 315 0.53 14.02 3.21
N TYR A 316 1.11 15.19 3.46
CA TYR A 316 2.57 15.35 3.51
C TYR A 316 3.18 14.55 4.65
N ARG A 317 2.59 14.62 5.86
CA ARG A 317 3.01 13.81 7.01
C ARG A 317 2.93 12.32 6.66
N GLN A 318 1.82 11.85 6.10
CA GLN A 318 1.69 10.47 5.64
C GLN A 318 2.76 10.07 4.61
N TRP A 319 3.08 10.94 3.65
CA TRP A 319 4.10 10.64 2.64
C TRP A 319 5.48 10.47 3.28
N VAL A 320 5.91 11.40 4.14
CA VAL A 320 7.21 11.34 4.81
C VAL A 320 7.26 10.15 5.78
N THR A 321 6.29 10.03 6.70
CA THR A 321 6.29 8.96 7.71
C THR A 321 6.19 7.59 7.07
N HIS A 322 5.48 7.44 5.95
CA HIS A 322 5.49 6.19 5.21
C HIS A 322 6.87 5.92 4.61
N LYS A 323 7.38 6.87 3.81
CA LYS A 323 8.59 6.70 2.99
C LYS A 323 9.86 6.43 3.80
N VAL A 324 10.07 7.12 4.92
CA VAL A 324 11.30 6.99 5.72
C VAL A 324 11.08 6.40 7.11
N GLY A 325 9.83 6.10 7.49
CA GLY A 325 9.47 5.55 8.79
C GLY A 325 8.82 4.17 8.68
N ALA A 326 7.58 4.11 8.21
CA ALA A 326 6.77 2.90 8.16
C ALA A 326 7.43 1.78 7.38
N TRP A 327 8.09 2.09 6.25
CA TRP A 327 8.82 1.09 5.47
C TRP A 327 9.86 0.33 6.29
N VAL A 328 10.54 1.01 7.22
CA VAL A 328 11.51 0.36 8.11
C VAL A 328 10.79 -0.64 9.02
N ALA A 329 9.66 -0.25 9.59
CA ALA A 329 8.82 -1.13 10.42
C ALA A 329 8.08 -2.22 9.61
N GLN A 330 7.99 -2.09 8.29
CA GLN A 330 7.32 -3.06 7.41
C GLN A 330 8.29 -4.07 6.81
N ARG A 331 9.46 -3.61 6.37
CA ARG A 331 10.42 -4.34 5.52
C ARG A 331 11.86 -4.28 6.00
N GLY A 332 12.15 -3.54 7.07
CA GLY A 332 13.52 -3.35 7.57
C GLY A 332 14.36 -2.37 6.77
N THR A 333 13.80 -1.72 5.74
CA THR A 333 14.52 -0.75 4.89
C THR A 333 13.76 0.56 4.80
N SER A 334 14.46 1.66 4.54
CA SER A 334 13.80 2.90 4.11
C SER A 334 13.20 2.73 2.71
N GLY A 335 12.11 3.44 2.43
CA GLY A 335 11.57 3.61 1.07
C GLY A 335 12.22 4.75 0.30
N CYS A 336 13.21 5.43 0.87
CA CYS A 336 14.01 6.48 0.20
C CYS A 336 15.39 5.93 -0.21
N VAL A 337 15.77 6.17 -1.46
CA VAL A 337 17.08 5.78 -2.04
C VAL A 337 18.03 6.96 -2.24
N GLY A 338 17.72 8.11 -1.63
CA GLY A 338 18.56 9.32 -1.70
C GLY A 338 18.81 9.89 -3.11
N CYS A 339 17.99 9.56 -4.11
CA CYS A 339 18.19 10.01 -5.49
C CYS A 339 17.92 11.51 -5.70
N GLY A 340 17.19 12.20 -4.81
CA GLY A 340 16.90 13.63 -4.96
C GLY A 340 15.82 14.01 -5.99
N ARG A 341 15.26 13.07 -6.77
CA ARG A 341 14.21 13.36 -7.78
C ARG A 341 13.02 14.12 -7.20
N CYS A 342 12.55 13.77 -5.99
CA CYS A 342 11.43 14.47 -5.36
C CYS A 342 11.74 15.93 -4.97
N ILE A 343 13.02 16.28 -4.82
CA ILE A 343 13.48 17.64 -4.53
C ILE A 343 13.58 18.43 -5.85
N ALA A 344 14.17 17.83 -6.89
CA ALA A 344 14.31 18.43 -8.22
C ALA A 344 12.95 18.81 -8.84
N TRP A 345 11.96 17.91 -8.70
CA TRP A 345 10.65 18.05 -9.36
C TRP A 345 9.54 18.60 -8.44
N CYS A 346 9.90 19.12 -7.26
CA CYS A 346 8.96 19.83 -6.39
C CYS A 346 8.77 21.27 -6.89
N PRO A 347 7.60 21.69 -7.39
CA PRO A 347 7.43 23.02 -7.99
C PRO A 347 7.68 24.19 -7.03
N VAL A 348 7.65 23.92 -5.72
CA VAL A 348 7.86 24.89 -4.64
C VAL A 348 9.17 24.65 -3.88
N GLY A 349 10.05 23.79 -4.39
CA GLY A 349 11.40 23.59 -3.87
C GLY A 349 11.47 23.00 -2.45
N ILE A 350 10.53 22.13 -2.05
CA ILE A 350 10.62 21.42 -0.76
C ILE A 350 11.82 20.47 -0.80
N ASP A 351 12.80 20.70 0.08
CA ASP A 351 13.97 19.85 0.24
C ASP A 351 13.75 18.82 1.37
N LEU A 352 13.60 17.55 1.00
CA LEU A 352 13.33 16.47 1.96
C LEU A 352 14.41 16.35 3.04
N THR A 353 15.68 16.64 2.75
CA THR A 353 16.74 16.48 3.76
C THR A 353 16.65 17.57 4.83
N GLU A 354 16.32 18.81 4.43
CA GLU A 354 16.03 19.91 5.36
C GLU A 354 14.82 19.59 6.23
N GLU A 355 13.73 19.12 5.62
CA GLU A 355 12.52 18.82 6.36
C GLU A 355 12.72 17.68 7.37
N LEU A 356 13.46 16.63 7.00
CA LEU A 356 13.77 15.53 7.92
C LEU A 356 14.65 15.98 9.08
N GLY A 357 15.69 16.80 8.82
CA GLY A 357 16.51 17.38 9.88
C GLY A 357 15.66 18.15 10.89
N ALA A 358 14.84 19.08 10.39
CA ALA A 358 13.97 19.89 11.24
C ALA A 358 12.88 19.11 11.99
N LEU A 359 12.45 17.95 11.46
CA LEU A 359 11.45 17.08 12.10
C LEU A 359 12.08 16.14 13.13
N ALA A 360 13.35 15.79 12.98
CA ALA A 360 14.07 14.85 13.84
C ALA A 360 14.71 15.52 15.08
N GLU A 361 14.89 16.84 15.08
CA GLU A 361 15.47 17.62 16.19
C GLU A 361 14.53 17.75 17.41
N GLY A 362 15.00 17.41 18.61
CA GLY A 362 14.29 17.60 19.92
C GLY A 362 14.06 16.29 20.68
N GLU A 363 12.98 16.20 21.48
CA GLU A 363 12.54 14.99 22.20
C GLU A 363 11.25 14.38 21.64
N GLY A 364 11.07 13.06 21.77
CA GLY A 364 9.84 12.34 21.40
C GLY A 364 10.10 11.18 20.43
N GLU A 365 9.73 9.98 20.86
CA GLU A 365 9.86 8.73 20.11
C GLU A 365 8.59 7.87 20.26
N ALA A 366 8.22 7.16 19.20
CA ALA A 366 7.19 6.15 19.22
C ALA A 366 7.79 4.75 19.14
N LYS A 367 7.20 3.81 19.88
CA LYS A 367 7.51 2.39 19.76
C LYS A 367 6.89 1.86 18.46
N LEU A 368 7.73 1.48 17.51
CA LEU A 368 7.31 0.86 16.26
C LEU A 368 7.36 -0.67 16.36
N PRO A 369 6.50 -1.38 15.59
CA PRO A 369 6.58 -2.82 15.50
C PRO A 369 7.87 -3.25 14.79
N ALA A 370 8.32 -4.48 15.07
CA ALA A 370 9.36 -5.11 14.27
C ALA A 370 8.87 -5.36 12.83
N PRO A 371 9.78 -5.42 11.84
CA PRO A 371 9.45 -5.83 10.47
C PRO A 371 8.64 -7.12 10.46
N GLN A 372 7.54 -7.13 9.70
CA GLN A 372 6.73 -8.33 9.57
C GLN A 372 7.34 -9.28 8.55
N VAL A 373 7.45 -10.55 8.95
CA VAL A 373 7.86 -11.67 8.09
C VAL A 373 6.62 -12.53 7.84
N HIS A 374 6.44 -12.93 6.59
CA HIS A 374 5.36 -13.82 6.19
C HIS A 374 5.97 -15.11 5.66
N ASP A 375 5.64 -16.25 6.27
CA ASP A 375 6.21 -17.56 5.90
C ASP A 375 5.58 -18.10 4.61
N GLU A 376 4.32 -17.74 4.34
CA GLU A 376 3.61 -18.09 3.11
C GLU A 376 3.31 -16.82 2.30
N ILE A 377 3.70 -16.83 1.03
CA ILE A 377 3.43 -15.78 0.07
C ILE A 377 2.59 -16.39 -1.06
N ARG A 378 1.43 -15.80 -1.32
CA ARG A 378 0.50 -16.27 -2.35
C ARG A 378 0.46 -15.30 -3.52
N ASP A 379 0.56 -15.80 -4.75
CA ASP A 379 0.34 -14.95 -5.91
C ASP A 379 -1.12 -14.49 -5.95
N GLU A 380 -1.35 -13.21 -6.25
CA GLU A 380 -2.68 -12.60 -6.20
C GLU A 380 -2.89 -11.67 -7.39
N ASP A 381 -3.77 -12.11 -8.29
CA ASP A 381 -4.08 -11.45 -9.56
C ASP A 381 -5.22 -10.43 -9.46
N LEU A 382 -5.81 -10.26 -8.27
CA LEU A 382 -6.96 -9.41 -7.98
C LEU A 382 -8.22 -9.82 -8.76
N VAL A 383 -8.32 -11.08 -9.20
CA VAL A 383 -9.47 -11.61 -9.93
C VAL A 383 -10.55 -12.05 -8.95
N PRO A 384 -11.82 -11.59 -9.08
CA PRO A 384 -12.92 -12.06 -8.25
C PRO A 384 -13.30 -13.51 -8.53
N LEU A 385 -13.68 -14.21 -7.47
CA LEU A 385 -14.51 -15.41 -7.56
C LEU A 385 -15.92 -15.00 -7.96
N ALA A 386 -16.51 -15.75 -8.89
CA ALA A 386 -17.92 -15.59 -9.22
C ALA A 386 -18.77 -16.11 -8.06
N ALA A 387 -19.83 -15.39 -7.73
CA ALA A 387 -20.76 -15.75 -6.68
C ALA A 387 -22.18 -15.35 -7.04
N THR A 388 -23.17 -15.93 -6.36
CA THR A 388 -24.60 -15.69 -6.60
C THR A 388 -25.28 -15.32 -5.29
N VAL A 389 -26.12 -14.28 -5.31
CA VAL A 389 -26.99 -13.96 -4.18
C VAL A 389 -28.05 -15.05 -4.07
N VAL A 390 -28.16 -15.71 -2.92
CA VAL A 390 -29.14 -16.78 -2.68
C VAL A 390 -30.29 -16.34 -1.79
N ASP A 391 -30.07 -15.33 -0.95
CA ASP A 391 -31.10 -14.72 -0.11
C ASP A 391 -30.76 -13.26 0.22
N VAL A 392 -31.78 -12.47 0.54
CA VAL A 392 -31.68 -11.05 0.90
C VAL A 392 -32.59 -10.76 2.09
N GLU A 393 -32.00 -10.35 3.22
CA GLU A 393 -32.74 -9.87 4.38
C GLU A 393 -32.66 -8.33 4.46
N HIS A 394 -33.81 -7.66 4.56
CA HIS A 394 -33.89 -6.23 4.83
C HIS A 394 -33.82 -5.99 6.35
N GLU A 395 -32.71 -5.44 6.81
CA GLU A 395 -32.47 -5.17 8.23
C GLU A 395 -33.10 -3.84 8.67
N THR A 396 -32.91 -2.79 7.86
CA THR A 396 -33.49 -1.44 8.04
C THR A 396 -33.87 -0.86 6.68
N GLU A 397 -34.31 0.41 6.66
CA GLU A 397 -34.59 1.14 5.41
C GLU A 397 -33.37 1.23 4.47
N ASP A 398 -32.16 1.36 5.03
CA ASP A 398 -30.92 1.59 4.29
C ASP A 398 -29.89 0.45 4.43
N VAL A 399 -30.21 -0.64 5.15
CA VAL A 399 -29.29 -1.77 5.40
C VAL A 399 -29.91 -3.09 4.97
N VAL A 400 -29.15 -3.88 4.20
CA VAL A 400 -29.52 -5.24 3.81
C VAL A 400 -28.43 -6.24 4.18
N THR A 401 -28.80 -7.48 4.46
CA THR A 401 -27.89 -8.61 4.55
C THR A 401 -28.04 -9.46 3.29
N LEU A 402 -26.97 -9.56 2.50
CA LEU A 402 -26.90 -10.47 1.35
C LEU A 402 -26.33 -11.81 1.78
N HIS A 403 -26.99 -12.91 1.43
CA HIS A 403 -26.44 -14.25 1.51
C HIS A 403 -25.89 -14.63 0.14
N VAL A 404 -24.59 -14.91 0.08
CA VAL A 404 -23.85 -15.06 -1.18
C VAL A 404 -23.22 -16.44 -1.25
N ALA A 405 -23.64 -17.24 -2.21
CA ALA A 405 -23.03 -18.54 -2.52
C ALA A 405 -21.83 -18.35 -3.46
N VAL A 406 -20.63 -18.70 -3.00
CA VAL A 406 -19.37 -18.51 -3.75
C VAL A 406 -19.08 -19.75 -4.61
N GLU A 407 -18.82 -19.57 -5.91
CA GLU A 407 -18.47 -20.69 -6.79
C GLU A 407 -17.13 -21.31 -6.35
N GLY A 408 -17.15 -22.59 -5.98
CA GLY A 408 -15.97 -23.31 -5.46
C GLY A 408 -15.73 -23.13 -3.95
N GLY A 409 -16.57 -22.36 -3.26
CA GLY A 409 -16.42 -22.06 -1.84
C GLY A 409 -15.34 -21.02 -1.54
N LEU A 410 -15.31 -20.55 -0.30
CA LEU A 410 -14.36 -19.57 0.20
C LEU A 410 -13.65 -20.09 1.45
N GLU A 411 -12.35 -20.34 1.34
CA GLU A 411 -11.55 -20.83 2.45
C GLU A 411 -11.16 -19.71 3.43
N GLY A 412 -10.92 -20.06 4.70
CA GLY A 412 -10.41 -19.13 5.70
C GLY A 412 -11.42 -18.08 6.18
N VAL A 413 -12.72 -18.32 5.97
CA VAL A 413 -13.79 -17.49 6.53
C VAL A 413 -13.74 -17.54 8.06
N ALA A 414 -13.66 -16.36 8.68
CA ALA A 414 -13.60 -16.21 10.13
C ALA A 414 -14.17 -14.84 10.54
N PRO A 415 -14.78 -14.72 11.74
CA PRO A 415 -15.26 -13.44 12.25
C PRO A 415 -14.17 -12.37 12.27
N GLY A 416 -14.50 -11.16 11.80
CA GLY A 416 -13.57 -10.03 11.73
C GLY A 416 -12.83 -9.88 10.40
N ARG A 417 -12.89 -10.89 9.53
CA ARG A 417 -12.44 -10.79 8.14
C ARG A 417 -13.47 -10.09 7.25
N PHE A 418 -13.02 -9.69 6.07
CA PHE A 418 -13.86 -9.00 5.09
C PHE A 418 -13.57 -9.49 3.67
N CYS A 419 -14.48 -9.20 2.74
CA CYS A 419 -14.27 -9.42 1.31
C CYS A 419 -14.36 -8.09 0.56
N GLN A 420 -13.70 -8.00 -0.59
CA GLN A 420 -14.07 -7.02 -1.60
C GLN A 420 -15.27 -7.59 -2.35
N VAL A 421 -16.41 -6.90 -2.23
CA VAL A 421 -17.68 -7.26 -2.87
C VAL A 421 -17.91 -6.28 -4.01
N GLY A 422 -18.08 -6.78 -5.23
CA GLY A 422 -18.10 -5.92 -6.40
C GLY A 422 -19.03 -6.36 -7.51
N LEU A 423 -19.39 -5.37 -8.32
CA LEU A 423 -20.19 -5.53 -9.54
C LEU A 423 -19.39 -4.98 -10.74
N PRO A 424 -19.26 -5.77 -11.82
CA PRO A 424 -18.65 -5.32 -13.07
C PRO A 424 -19.23 -4.00 -13.55
N GLY A 425 -18.37 -3.07 -13.95
CA GLY A 425 -18.76 -1.75 -14.43
C GLY A 425 -19.25 -0.74 -13.40
N ILE A 426 -19.44 -1.14 -12.14
CA ILE A 426 -19.88 -0.26 -11.05
C ILE A 426 -18.75 0.00 -10.07
N GLY A 427 -18.12 -1.06 -9.56
CA GLY A 427 -17.02 -0.95 -8.60
C GLY A 427 -17.02 -2.09 -7.59
N GLU A 428 -16.10 -2.00 -6.64
CA GLU A 428 -15.96 -2.94 -5.52
C GLU A 428 -15.74 -2.17 -4.22
N VAL A 429 -16.18 -2.75 -3.11
CA VAL A 429 -16.04 -2.16 -1.77
C VAL A 429 -15.68 -3.24 -0.74
N PRO A 430 -14.85 -2.92 0.27
CA PRO A 430 -14.58 -3.83 1.37
C PRO A 430 -15.80 -3.96 2.29
N ILE A 431 -16.35 -5.16 2.45
CA ILE A 431 -17.48 -5.45 3.33
C ILE A 431 -17.11 -6.61 4.27
N SER A 432 -17.31 -6.40 5.58
CA SER A 432 -17.09 -7.45 6.59
C SER A 432 -17.92 -8.70 6.31
N ILE A 433 -17.38 -9.86 6.65
CA ILE A 433 -18.18 -11.09 6.70
C ILE A 433 -18.95 -11.08 8.02
N SER A 434 -20.28 -10.95 7.93
CA SER A 434 -21.17 -10.89 9.11
C SER A 434 -21.67 -12.27 9.54
N GLY A 435 -21.46 -13.32 8.73
CA GLY A 435 -21.89 -14.69 9.00
C GLY A 435 -21.61 -15.63 7.82
N GLY A 436 -22.08 -16.89 7.94
CA GLY A 436 -21.87 -17.94 6.94
C GLY A 436 -20.73 -18.92 7.25
N ASP A 437 -20.53 -19.90 6.35
CA ASP A 437 -19.64 -21.06 6.53
C ASP A 437 -18.72 -21.35 5.33
N GLY A 438 -18.48 -20.34 4.47
CA GLY A 438 -17.56 -20.41 3.34
C GLY A 438 -18.20 -20.90 2.04
N GLU A 439 -19.24 -21.73 2.11
CA GLU A 439 -20.10 -22.02 0.95
C GLU A 439 -21.05 -20.85 0.70
N VAL A 440 -21.75 -20.44 1.77
CA VAL A 440 -22.56 -19.22 1.79
C VAL A 440 -21.96 -18.26 2.79
N ILE A 441 -21.68 -17.03 2.36
CA ILE A 441 -21.19 -15.95 3.22
C ILE A 441 -22.25 -14.85 3.33
N GLU A 442 -22.34 -14.22 4.49
CA GLU A 442 -23.25 -13.11 4.74
C GLU A 442 -22.49 -11.78 4.72
N HIS A 443 -23.08 -10.80 4.05
CA HIS A 443 -22.60 -9.42 3.99
C HIS A 443 -23.72 -8.45 4.33
N THR A 444 -23.64 -7.82 5.50
CA THR A 444 -24.54 -6.72 5.87
C THR A 444 -23.98 -5.38 5.38
N ILE A 445 -24.74 -4.71 4.49
CA ILE A 445 -24.31 -3.55 3.72
C ILE A 445 -25.29 -2.40 3.94
N ARG A 446 -24.77 -1.20 4.19
CA ARG A 446 -25.57 0.04 4.15
C ARG A 446 -25.43 0.73 2.80
N ALA A 447 -26.55 1.13 2.20
CA ALA A 447 -26.61 1.94 1.00
C ALA A 447 -26.12 3.38 1.30
N VAL A 448 -24.90 3.71 0.87
CA VAL A 448 -24.22 4.98 1.22
C VAL A 448 -23.42 5.60 0.07
N GLY A 449 -23.47 4.99 -1.10
CA GLY A 449 -22.79 5.42 -2.31
C GLY A 449 -23.07 4.44 -3.46
N GLN A 450 -22.66 4.81 -4.67
CA GLN A 450 -23.04 4.11 -5.91
C GLN A 450 -22.88 2.58 -5.85
N THR A 451 -21.72 2.08 -5.40
CA THR A 451 -21.48 0.63 -5.33
C THR A 451 -22.35 -0.04 -4.29
N THR A 452 -22.49 0.53 -3.08
CA THR A 452 -23.30 -0.09 -2.03
C THR A 452 -24.80 0.01 -2.30
N GLU A 453 -25.27 1.08 -2.93
CA GLU A 453 -26.65 1.19 -3.42
C GLU A 453 -26.97 0.11 -4.45
N ALA A 454 -26.05 -0.13 -5.40
CA ALA A 454 -26.21 -1.19 -6.39
C ALA A 454 -26.21 -2.59 -5.75
N LEU A 455 -25.33 -2.83 -4.77
CA LEU A 455 -25.31 -4.09 -4.01
C LEU A 455 -26.59 -4.30 -3.20
N CYS A 456 -27.11 -3.25 -2.55
CA CYS A 456 -28.35 -3.35 -1.77
C CYS A 456 -29.61 -3.57 -2.63
N ALA A 457 -29.53 -3.32 -3.94
CA ALA A 457 -30.62 -3.54 -4.89
C ALA A 457 -30.65 -4.95 -5.50
N LEU A 458 -29.66 -5.79 -5.20
CA LEU A 458 -29.57 -7.15 -5.71
C LEU A 458 -30.70 -8.03 -5.17
N ARG A 459 -31.06 -9.05 -5.95
CA ARG A 459 -32.09 -10.05 -5.64
C ARG A 459 -31.50 -11.46 -5.68
N PRO A 460 -32.16 -12.44 -5.05
CA PRO A 460 -31.79 -13.85 -5.23
C PRO A 460 -31.70 -14.21 -6.71
N GLY A 461 -30.59 -14.85 -7.09
CA GLY A 461 -30.22 -15.18 -8.47
C GLY A 461 -29.26 -14.21 -9.14
N ASP A 462 -29.08 -12.99 -8.61
CA ASP A 462 -28.14 -12.02 -9.19
C ASP A 462 -26.68 -12.42 -8.91
N GLY A 463 -25.79 -12.16 -9.88
CA GLY A 463 -24.36 -12.44 -9.77
C GLY A 463 -23.57 -11.32 -9.11
N VAL A 464 -22.56 -11.68 -8.33
CA VAL A 464 -21.64 -10.75 -7.63
C VAL A 464 -20.21 -11.30 -7.67
N GLY A 465 -19.20 -10.42 -7.66
CA GLY A 465 -17.79 -10.78 -7.55
C GLY A 465 -17.29 -10.68 -6.11
N ILE A 466 -16.56 -11.70 -5.65
CA ILE A 466 -15.98 -11.77 -4.31
C ILE A 466 -14.46 -11.93 -4.39
N ARG A 467 -13.70 -11.07 -3.69
CA ARG A 467 -12.27 -11.32 -3.41
C ARG A 467 -12.03 -11.35 -1.90
N GLY A 468 -11.20 -12.29 -1.45
CA GLY A 468 -10.88 -12.46 -0.04
C GLY A 468 -10.93 -13.94 0.37
N PRO A 469 -11.13 -14.24 1.66
CA PRO A 469 -11.33 -13.29 2.75
C PRO A 469 -10.00 -12.63 3.15
N TYR A 470 -10.01 -11.32 3.31
CA TYR A 470 -8.86 -10.50 3.68
C TYR A 470 -8.88 -10.14 5.17
N GLY A 471 -7.72 -9.68 5.65
CA GLY A 471 -7.54 -9.20 7.01
C GLY A 471 -7.38 -10.28 8.07
N ARG A 472 -7.21 -9.83 9.32
CA ARG A 472 -7.04 -10.62 10.53
C ARG A 472 -8.39 -10.77 11.23
N PRO A 473 -8.72 -11.98 11.71
CA PRO A 473 -9.97 -12.22 12.43
C PRO A 473 -9.93 -11.63 13.85
N TRP A 474 -11.08 -11.62 14.51
CA TRP A 474 -11.16 -11.43 15.95
C TRP A 474 -10.39 -12.55 16.68
N PRO A 475 -9.65 -12.24 17.76
CA PRO A 475 -8.77 -13.21 18.42
C PRO A 475 -9.53 -14.09 19.41
N LEU A 476 -10.60 -14.76 18.97
CA LEU A 476 -11.57 -15.43 19.86
C LEU A 476 -10.92 -16.47 20.79
N GLU A 477 -9.92 -17.21 20.31
CA GLU A 477 -9.14 -18.15 21.13
C GLU A 477 -8.44 -17.48 22.32
N ALA A 478 -7.91 -16.27 22.12
CA ALA A 478 -7.24 -15.52 23.18
C ALA A 478 -8.22 -14.92 24.22
N LEU A 479 -9.52 -14.94 23.93
CA LEU A 479 -10.60 -14.44 24.80
C LEU A 479 -11.20 -15.54 25.68
N GLU A 480 -10.90 -16.82 25.40
CA GLU A 480 -11.47 -17.95 26.14
C GLU A 480 -11.17 -17.89 27.64
N GLY A 481 -12.14 -18.32 28.45
CA GLY A 481 -12.05 -18.34 29.90
C GLY A 481 -12.13 -16.94 30.56
N ARG A 482 -12.48 -15.89 29.81
CA ARG A 482 -12.59 -14.51 30.32
C ARG A 482 -13.95 -13.90 30.01
N PRO A 483 -14.43 -12.95 30.84
CA PRO A 483 -15.56 -12.13 30.46
C PRO A 483 -15.27 -11.31 29.20
N VAL A 484 -16.25 -11.15 28.33
CA VAL A 484 -16.11 -10.39 27.09
C VAL A 484 -17.18 -9.29 27.02
N VAL A 485 -16.77 -8.06 26.72
CA VAL A 485 -17.71 -6.98 26.39
C VAL A 485 -17.59 -6.65 24.90
N VAL A 486 -18.69 -6.78 24.18
CA VAL A 486 -18.83 -6.46 22.77
C VAL A 486 -19.54 -5.12 22.65
N ILE A 487 -18.87 -4.10 22.11
CA ILE A 487 -19.41 -2.74 21.97
C ILE A 487 -19.58 -2.41 20.48
N ALA A 488 -20.81 -2.14 20.07
CA ALA A 488 -21.12 -1.83 18.68
C ALA A 488 -21.94 -0.54 18.51
N GLY A 489 -21.71 0.16 17.39
CA GLY A 489 -22.49 1.35 17.01
C GLY A 489 -23.01 1.28 15.58
N GLY A 490 -24.34 1.31 15.41
CA GLY A 490 -25.00 1.25 14.10
C GLY A 490 -24.61 0.01 13.31
N ILE A 491 -24.10 0.18 12.08
CA ILE A 491 -23.63 -0.92 11.23
C ILE A 491 -22.38 -1.62 11.78
N GLY A 492 -21.70 -1.03 12.77
CA GLY A 492 -20.57 -1.67 13.44
C GLY A 492 -20.92 -2.97 14.16
N LEU A 493 -22.20 -3.32 14.31
CA LEU A 493 -22.59 -4.64 14.81
C LEU A 493 -22.34 -5.75 13.78
N ALA A 494 -22.36 -5.46 12.47
CA ALA A 494 -22.19 -6.47 11.43
C ALA A 494 -20.80 -7.16 11.47
N PRO A 495 -19.66 -6.45 11.61
CA PRO A 495 -18.36 -7.10 11.79
C PRO A 495 -18.21 -7.90 13.10
N LEU A 496 -19.05 -7.65 14.09
CA LEU A 496 -19.05 -8.32 15.39
C LEU A 496 -20.04 -9.50 15.46
N ARG A 497 -21.00 -9.57 14.53
CA ARG A 497 -22.07 -10.58 14.50
C ARG A 497 -21.52 -12.01 14.51
N GLY A 498 -20.52 -12.30 13.67
CA GLY A 498 -19.87 -13.63 13.64
C GLY A 498 -19.22 -14.02 14.97
N ALA A 499 -18.58 -13.06 15.67
CA ALA A 499 -17.97 -13.30 16.97
C ALA A 499 -19.03 -13.56 18.04
N LEU A 500 -20.12 -12.79 18.03
CA LEU A 500 -21.27 -13.01 18.93
C LEU A 500 -21.92 -14.38 18.69
N ARG A 501 -22.13 -14.79 17.43
CA ARG A 501 -22.65 -16.11 17.09
C ARG A 501 -21.76 -17.23 17.63
N GLU A 502 -20.44 -17.10 17.52
CA GLU A 502 -19.51 -18.08 18.08
C GLU A 502 -19.62 -18.15 19.61
N MET A 503 -19.71 -17.01 20.28
CA MET A 503 -19.89 -16.95 21.75
C MET A 503 -21.21 -17.57 22.20
N VAL A 504 -22.30 -17.31 21.47
CA VAL A 504 -23.65 -17.87 21.75
C VAL A 504 -23.69 -19.38 21.48
N ARG A 505 -23.00 -19.87 20.44
CA ARG A 505 -22.90 -21.31 20.13
C ARG A 505 -22.03 -22.07 21.14
N HIS A 506 -21.02 -21.42 21.69
CA HIS A 506 -20.07 -22.02 22.62
C HIS A 506 -20.00 -21.28 23.96
N PRO A 507 -21.13 -21.17 24.71
CA PRO A 507 -21.22 -20.32 25.89
C PRO A 507 -20.33 -20.79 27.04
N HIS A 508 -19.88 -22.05 27.05
CA HIS A 508 -18.96 -22.57 28.06
C HIS A 508 -17.50 -22.08 27.89
N ARG A 509 -17.12 -21.59 26.70
CA ARG A 509 -15.79 -21.01 26.43
C ARG A 509 -15.69 -19.57 26.93
N PHE A 510 -16.84 -18.90 27.09
CA PHE A 510 -16.93 -17.49 27.46
C PHE A 510 -17.79 -17.36 28.73
N PRO A 511 -17.20 -17.25 29.93
CA PRO A 511 -17.93 -17.30 31.19
C PRO A 511 -19.05 -16.26 31.31
N GLU A 512 -18.86 -15.08 30.70
CA GLU A 512 -19.83 -13.98 30.71
C GLU A 512 -19.60 -13.09 29.48
N VAL A 513 -20.65 -12.70 28.77
CA VAL A 513 -20.58 -11.85 27.58
C VAL A 513 -21.64 -10.74 27.66
N HIS A 514 -21.20 -9.50 27.48
CA HIS A 514 -22.09 -8.34 27.41
C HIS A 514 -22.04 -7.72 26.03
N LEU A 515 -23.18 -7.67 25.33
CA LEU A 515 -23.35 -6.84 24.15
C LEU A 515 -23.88 -5.47 24.55
N CYS A 516 -23.10 -4.40 24.32
CA CYS A 516 -23.52 -3.02 24.44
C CYS A 516 -23.69 -2.42 23.04
N TYR A 517 -24.94 -2.23 22.60
CA TYR A 517 -25.26 -1.80 21.25
C TYR A 517 -25.95 -0.43 21.22
N GLY A 518 -25.42 0.50 20.42
CA GLY A 518 -26.04 1.79 20.15
C GLY A 518 -26.60 1.90 18.72
N ALA A 519 -27.84 2.36 18.58
CA ALA A 519 -28.47 2.68 17.29
C ALA A 519 -29.03 4.12 17.28
N ARG A 520 -29.35 4.68 16.10
CA ARG A 520 -29.89 6.05 16.02
C ARG A 520 -31.31 6.12 16.58
N SER A 521 -32.15 5.15 16.23
CA SER A 521 -33.52 5.02 16.72
C SER A 521 -33.95 3.55 16.76
N PRO A 522 -35.10 3.18 17.37
CA PRO A 522 -35.53 1.79 17.47
C PRO A 522 -35.66 1.06 16.12
N ARG A 523 -36.00 1.78 15.05
CA ARG A 523 -36.09 1.22 13.68
C ARG A 523 -34.72 0.97 13.03
N ASP A 524 -33.64 1.50 13.61
CA ASP A 524 -32.28 1.33 13.11
C ASP A 524 -31.52 0.22 13.86
N VAL A 525 -32.21 -0.54 14.73
CA VAL A 525 -31.65 -1.66 15.48
C VAL A 525 -31.49 -2.86 14.53
N LEU A 526 -30.24 -3.19 14.19
CA LEU A 526 -29.92 -4.32 13.32
C LEU A 526 -30.10 -5.66 14.03
N PHE A 527 -30.44 -6.72 13.27
CA PHE A 527 -30.53 -8.10 13.77
C PHE A 527 -31.45 -8.28 14.98
N ALA A 528 -32.50 -7.45 15.12
CA ALA A 528 -33.39 -7.46 16.27
C ALA A 528 -34.03 -8.84 16.53
N LYS A 529 -34.35 -9.59 15.46
CA LYS A 529 -34.85 -10.97 15.56
C LYS A 529 -33.82 -11.93 16.17
N GLU A 530 -32.55 -11.77 15.78
CA GLU A 530 -31.47 -12.64 16.24
C GLU A 530 -31.08 -12.35 17.69
N MET A 531 -31.11 -11.07 18.09
CA MET A 531 -30.85 -10.65 19.48
C MET A 531 -31.77 -11.34 20.49
N VAL A 532 -33.01 -11.67 20.11
CA VAL A 532 -33.94 -12.42 20.96
C VAL A 532 -33.39 -13.82 21.28
N GLY A 533 -32.73 -14.48 20.33
CA GLY A 533 -32.09 -15.78 20.56
C GLY A 533 -30.73 -15.68 21.25
N TRP A 534 -30.03 -14.55 21.13
CA TRP A 534 -28.73 -14.37 21.79
C TRP A 534 -28.83 -14.36 23.32
N VAL A 535 -30.00 -14.07 23.89
CA VAL A 535 -30.22 -14.07 25.34
C VAL A 535 -30.66 -15.44 25.89
N ASP A 536 -30.75 -16.48 25.04
CA ASP A 536 -31.10 -17.83 25.49
C ASP A 536 -30.03 -18.42 26.45
N PRO A 537 -28.71 -18.31 26.17
CA PRO A 537 -27.71 -18.75 27.12
C PRO A 537 -27.61 -17.75 28.29
N PRO A 538 -27.56 -18.23 29.55
CA PRO A 538 -27.57 -17.35 30.72
C PRO A 538 -26.29 -16.50 30.87
N SER A 539 -25.23 -16.85 30.15
CA SER A 539 -23.96 -16.11 30.14
C SER A 539 -23.95 -14.91 29.19
N ILE A 540 -25.01 -14.69 28.40
CA ILE A 540 -25.07 -13.61 27.41
C ILE A 540 -26.08 -12.54 27.84
N HIS A 541 -25.63 -11.29 27.89
CA HIS A 541 -26.43 -10.15 28.29
C HIS A 541 -26.45 -9.10 27.18
N VAL A 542 -27.64 -8.72 26.71
CA VAL A 542 -27.82 -7.73 25.63
C VAL A 542 -28.34 -6.41 26.19
N HIS A 543 -27.62 -5.33 25.93
CA HIS A 543 -27.91 -3.96 26.36
C HIS A 543 -28.01 -3.08 25.12
N VAL A 544 -29.18 -2.48 24.89
CA VAL A 544 -29.44 -1.65 23.70
C VAL A 544 -29.83 -0.24 24.12
N THR A 545 -29.17 0.74 23.51
CA THR A 545 -29.51 2.16 23.65
C THR A 545 -29.78 2.79 22.29
N VAL A 546 -30.67 3.79 22.25
CA VAL A 546 -30.94 4.59 21.05
C VAL A 546 -30.67 6.06 21.30
N ASP A 547 -30.19 6.79 20.27
CA ASP A 547 -30.02 8.24 20.37
C ASP A 547 -31.38 8.95 20.48
N HIS A 548 -32.37 8.46 19.74
CA HIS A 548 -33.72 9.01 19.68
C HIS A 548 -34.78 7.93 19.95
N ALA A 549 -35.48 8.05 21.08
CA ALA A 549 -36.55 7.15 21.47
C ALA A 549 -37.90 7.53 20.83
N THR A 550 -38.72 6.52 20.55
CA THR A 550 -40.16 6.69 20.33
C THR A 550 -40.90 6.50 21.66
N PRO A 551 -42.18 6.91 21.79
CA PRO A 551 -42.95 6.65 23.02
C PRO A 551 -43.10 5.16 23.36
N ALA A 552 -42.92 4.26 22.39
CA ALA A 552 -42.97 2.81 22.59
C ALA A 552 -41.62 2.21 23.04
N TRP A 553 -40.54 2.99 23.04
CA TRP A 553 -39.23 2.52 23.46
C TRP A 553 -39.11 2.52 24.98
N LEU A 554 -38.86 1.34 25.55
CA LEU A 554 -38.71 1.12 26.99
C LEU A 554 -37.26 0.87 27.43
N GLY A 555 -36.31 0.88 26.49
CA GLY A 555 -34.89 0.67 26.77
C GLY A 555 -34.12 1.96 27.05
N ASP A 556 -32.79 1.86 27.07
CA ASP A 556 -31.91 3.00 27.36
C ASP A 556 -31.91 4.05 26.25
N VAL A 557 -31.62 5.30 26.63
CA VAL A 557 -31.55 6.45 25.72
C VAL A 557 -30.24 7.22 25.88
N GLY A 558 -29.54 7.39 24.75
CA GLY A 558 -28.28 8.10 24.60
C GLY A 558 -27.16 7.24 24.01
N VAL A 559 -25.94 7.74 24.09
CA VAL A 559 -24.76 7.11 23.49
C VAL A 559 -24.36 5.80 24.19
N VAL A 560 -23.80 4.85 23.43
CA VAL A 560 -23.41 3.50 23.89
C VAL A 560 -22.49 3.50 25.12
N THR A 561 -21.66 4.54 25.28
CA THR A 561 -20.74 4.65 26.43
C THR A 561 -21.46 4.78 27.77
N ARG A 562 -22.75 5.16 27.78
CA ARG A 562 -23.58 5.19 29.00
C ARG A 562 -23.91 3.80 29.53
N LEU A 563 -23.94 2.80 28.65
CA LEU A 563 -24.14 1.41 29.04
C LEU A 563 -22.92 0.84 29.78
N LEU A 564 -21.75 1.49 29.67
CA LEU A 564 -20.50 0.96 30.20
C LEU A 564 -20.31 1.27 31.69
N GLY A 565 -20.60 0.27 32.52
CA GLY A 565 -20.37 0.26 33.95
C GLY A 565 -19.75 -1.05 34.45
N ARG A 566 -19.49 -1.16 35.75
CA ARG A 566 -18.90 -2.37 36.38
C ARG A 566 -19.73 -3.64 36.19
N HIS A 567 -21.03 -3.50 35.92
CA HIS A 567 -21.96 -4.61 35.69
C HIS A 567 -22.01 -5.07 34.22
N THR A 568 -21.51 -4.26 33.28
CA THR A 568 -21.38 -4.64 31.85
C THR A 568 -19.92 -4.83 31.44
N VAL A 569 -18.98 -4.43 32.28
CA VAL A 569 -17.54 -4.61 32.11
C VAL A 569 -17.01 -5.25 33.38
N PRO A 570 -17.17 -6.58 33.54
CA PRO A 570 -16.66 -7.31 34.69
C PRO A 570 -15.14 -7.21 34.83
N GLU A 571 -14.63 -7.50 36.02
CA GLU A 571 -13.19 -7.52 36.26
C GLU A 571 -12.50 -8.58 35.38
N GLY A 572 -11.35 -8.21 34.80
CA GLY A 572 -10.59 -9.08 33.91
C GLY A 572 -11.12 -9.18 32.48
N ALA A 573 -12.21 -8.46 32.14
CA ALA A 573 -12.82 -8.50 30.82
C ALA A 573 -11.88 -8.12 29.66
N SER A 574 -12.18 -8.67 28.49
CA SER A 574 -11.66 -8.21 27.20
C SER A 574 -12.76 -7.51 26.40
N ALA A 575 -12.41 -6.51 25.61
CA ALA A 575 -13.36 -5.70 24.86
C ALA A 575 -13.19 -5.85 23.35
N LEU A 576 -14.29 -6.05 22.62
CA LEU A 576 -14.34 -6.01 21.16
C LEU A 576 -15.17 -4.80 20.72
N ILE A 577 -14.61 -3.92 19.89
CA ILE A 577 -15.25 -2.63 19.56
C ILE A 577 -15.32 -2.44 18.05
N CYS A 578 -16.50 -2.11 17.54
CA CYS A 578 -16.69 -1.70 16.16
C CYS A 578 -17.79 -0.63 16.02
N GLY A 579 -17.48 0.43 15.28
CA GLY A 579 -18.43 1.49 14.98
C GLY A 579 -17.71 2.78 14.57
N PRO A 580 -18.42 3.92 14.54
CA PRO A 580 -17.80 5.20 14.19
C PRO A 580 -16.56 5.49 15.05
N GLU A 581 -15.48 5.98 14.45
CA GLU A 581 -14.20 6.17 15.16
C GLU A 581 -14.33 7.07 16.40
N ILE A 582 -15.19 8.09 16.34
CA ILE A 582 -15.50 8.93 17.49
C ILE A 582 -16.10 8.14 18.66
N MET A 583 -17.00 7.20 18.38
CA MET A 583 -17.58 6.30 19.38
C MET A 583 -16.50 5.39 19.96
N MET A 584 -15.64 4.82 19.12
CA MET A 584 -14.54 3.95 19.55
C MET A 584 -13.59 4.70 20.49
N ARG A 585 -13.25 5.97 20.20
CA ARG A 585 -12.40 6.82 21.05
C ARG A 585 -12.96 7.00 22.47
N PHE A 586 -14.24 7.34 22.59
CA PHE A 586 -14.86 7.50 23.91
C PHE A 586 -15.05 6.15 24.63
N THR A 587 -15.30 5.08 23.88
CA THR A 587 -15.41 3.71 24.42
C THR A 587 -14.08 3.26 25.02
N VAL A 588 -12.98 3.37 24.28
CA VAL A 588 -11.62 3.03 24.75
C VAL A 588 -11.28 3.84 26.00
N LYS A 589 -11.54 5.15 26.01
CA LYS A 589 -11.33 6.00 27.20
C LYS A 589 -12.09 5.46 28.41
N ARG A 590 -13.37 5.14 28.23
CA ARG A 590 -14.24 4.64 29.30
C ARG A 590 -13.80 3.26 29.82
N LEU A 591 -13.39 2.36 28.94
CA LEU A 591 -12.87 1.04 29.32
C LEU A 591 -11.58 1.15 30.16
N ARG A 592 -10.69 2.08 29.81
CA ARG A 592 -9.47 2.35 30.60
C ARG A 592 -9.79 2.92 31.98
N GLU A 593 -10.78 3.80 32.09
CA GLU A 593 -11.30 4.27 33.40
C GLU A 593 -11.90 3.14 34.25
N LEU A 594 -12.45 2.11 33.59
CA LEU A 594 -12.97 0.90 34.23
C LEU A 594 -11.89 -0.17 34.49
N GLY A 595 -10.63 0.09 34.12
CA GLY A 595 -9.49 -0.79 34.41
C GLY A 595 -9.19 -1.88 33.36
N VAL A 596 -9.79 -1.81 32.17
CA VAL A 596 -9.45 -2.74 31.08
C VAL A 596 -8.08 -2.34 30.50
N PRO A 597 -7.09 -3.25 30.46
CA PRO A 597 -5.76 -2.93 29.97
C PRO A 597 -5.73 -2.80 28.43
N ASP A 598 -4.80 -1.97 27.91
CA ASP A 598 -4.74 -1.59 26.49
C ASP A 598 -4.61 -2.81 25.55
N GLU A 599 -3.91 -3.87 25.97
CA GLU A 599 -3.74 -5.11 25.20
C GLU A 599 -4.99 -6.01 25.13
N ARG A 600 -6.01 -5.73 25.97
CA ARG A 600 -7.29 -6.47 26.00
C ARG A 600 -8.43 -5.71 25.34
N ILE A 601 -8.16 -4.52 24.82
CA ILE A 601 -9.12 -3.75 24.04
C ILE A 601 -8.82 -3.98 22.57
N TRP A 602 -9.78 -4.50 21.82
CA TRP A 602 -9.67 -4.77 20.40
C TRP A 602 -10.62 -3.86 19.63
N VAL A 603 -10.10 -3.22 18.58
CA VAL A 603 -10.86 -2.31 17.73
C VAL A 603 -10.72 -2.74 16.28
N THR A 604 -11.69 -2.39 15.45
CA THR A 604 -11.55 -2.49 14.00
C THR A 604 -11.33 -1.11 13.38
N MET A 605 -10.39 -1.02 12.44
CA MET A 605 -10.09 0.20 11.70
C MET A 605 -10.61 0.08 10.27
N GLU A 606 -11.18 1.16 9.76
CA GLU A 606 -11.65 1.26 8.36
C GLU A 606 -10.80 2.26 7.59
N ARG A 607 -10.32 1.88 6.42
CA ARG A 607 -9.60 2.80 5.50
C ARG A 607 -10.05 2.53 4.07
N HIS A 608 -9.72 3.44 3.16
CA HIS A 608 -10.01 3.23 1.74
C HIS A 608 -9.19 2.03 1.23
N MET A 609 -9.86 0.99 0.73
CA MET A 609 -9.24 -0.20 0.15
C MET A 609 -9.68 -0.38 -1.29
N GLN A 610 -8.70 -0.51 -2.20
CA GLN A 610 -8.93 -0.90 -3.60
C GLN A 610 -8.36 -2.30 -3.83
N CYS A 611 -7.04 -2.49 -3.68
CA CYS A 611 -6.43 -3.81 -3.87
C CYS A 611 -6.78 -4.86 -2.79
N ALA A 612 -6.99 -4.44 -1.53
CA ALA A 612 -7.07 -5.30 -0.33
C ALA A 612 -5.84 -6.18 -0.02
N THR A 613 -4.75 -6.04 -0.77
CA THR A 613 -3.52 -6.85 -0.64
C THR A 613 -2.30 -6.08 -0.14
N GLY A 614 -2.44 -4.76 -0.01
CA GLY A 614 -1.35 -3.84 0.34
C GLY A 614 -0.67 -3.16 -0.86
N PHE A 615 -0.96 -3.59 -2.09
CA PHE A 615 -0.30 -3.09 -3.31
C PHE A 615 -0.66 -1.66 -3.73
N CYS A 616 -1.68 -1.03 -3.11
CA CYS A 616 -2.15 0.30 -3.51
C CYS A 616 -1.80 1.43 -2.53
N GLY A 617 -1.40 1.11 -1.29
CA GLY A 617 -1.08 2.13 -0.27
C GLY A 617 -2.26 2.92 0.31
N ARG A 618 -3.51 2.67 -0.12
CA ARG A 618 -4.70 3.43 0.34
C ARG A 618 -5.10 3.14 1.77
N CYS A 619 -4.97 1.88 2.19
CA CYS A 619 -5.33 1.45 3.54
C CYS A 619 -4.19 1.59 4.57
N GLN A 620 -3.15 2.35 4.24
CA GLN A 620 -2.00 2.56 5.10
C GLN A 620 -2.42 3.32 6.38
N TYR A 621 -2.03 2.79 7.53
CA TYR A 621 -2.26 3.33 8.86
C TYR A 621 -0.97 3.25 9.69
N GLY A 622 -0.16 4.30 9.62
CA GLY A 622 1.18 4.33 10.22
C GLY A 622 2.09 3.24 9.64
N PRO A 623 2.58 2.26 10.44
CA PRO A 623 3.37 1.12 9.94
C PRO A 623 2.51 -0.04 9.41
N TYR A 624 1.19 0.03 9.49
CA TYR A 624 0.29 -1.06 9.13
C TYR A 624 -0.46 -0.79 7.83
N PHE A 625 -0.88 -1.85 7.15
CA PHE A 625 -1.89 -1.86 6.12
C PHE A 625 -3.16 -2.50 6.67
N VAL A 626 -4.25 -1.75 6.79
CA VAL A 626 -5.48 -2.25 7.42
C VAL A 626 -6.02 -3.51 6.72
N CYS A 627 -5.84 -3.67 5.42
CA CYS A 627 -6.36 -4.83 4.69
C CYS A 627 -5.62 -6.16 4.96
N LYS A 628 -4.36 -6.13 5.40
CA LYS A 628 -3.55 -7.34 5.66
C LYS A 628 -3.08 -7.48 7.11
N ASP A 629 -2.83 -6.34 7.77
CA ASP A 629 -2.34 -6.28 9.14
C ASP A 629 -3.49 -6.05 10.15
N GLY A 630 -4.62 -5.54 9.66
CA GLY A 630 -5.89 -5.41 10.37
C GLY A 630 -6.98 -6.22 9.66
N PRO A 631 -8.26 -5.81 9.67
CA PRO A 631 -8.76 -4.55 10.22
C PRO A 631 -8.85 -4.56 11.75
N VAL A 632 -8.85 -5.75 12.36
CA VAL A 632 -8.83 -5.95 13.82
C VAL A 632 -7.43 -5.71 14.37
N PHE A 633 -7.31 -4.79 15.33
CA PHE A 633 -6.08 -4.46 16.04
C PHE A 633 -6.31 -4.48 17.55
N SER A 634 -5.30 -4.85 18.33
CA SER A 634 -5.29 -4.51 19.75
C SER A 634 -5.04 -3.00 19.90
N PHE A 635 -5.62 -2.38 20.91
CA PHE A 635 -5.48 -0.94 21.12
C PHE A 635 -4.03 -0.57 21.45
N ASP A 636 -3.32 -1.38 22.25
CA ASP A 636 -1.88 -1.19 22.52
C ASP A 636 -1.06 -1.08 21.24
N GLN A 637 -1.34 -1.92 20.23
CA GLN A 637 -0.63 -1.95 18.95
C GLN A 637 -0.73 -0.62 18.16
N ILE A 638 -1.84 0.10 18.28
CA ILE A 638 -2.15 1.27 17.45
C ILE A 638 -2.37 2.56 18.25
N ARG A 639 -2.25 2.52 19.57
CA ARG A 639 -2.52 3.64 20.50
C ARG A 639 -1.82 4.94 20.10
N PHE A 640 -0.60 4.88 19.58
CA PHE A 640 0.18 6.06 19.21
C PHE A 640 -0.39 6.82 18.00
N LEU A 641 -1.26 6.17 17.20
CA LEU A 641 -1.96 6.76 16.06
C LEU A 641 -3.43 7.01 16.33
N PHE A 642 -4.04 6.24 17.24
CA PHE A 642 -5.48 6.21 17.42
C PHE A 642 -6.05 7.58 17.82
N GLY A 643 -6.93 8.13 16.97
CA GLY A 643 -7.53 9.44 17.14
C GLY A 643 -6.62 10.63 16.83
N LYS A 644 -5.43 10.41 16.25
CA LYS A 644 -4.56 11.46 15.70
C LYS A 644 -5.07 11.91 14.33
N ALA A 645 -5.08 13.21 14.09
CA ALA A 645 -5.52 13.75 12.80
C ALA A 645 -4.65 13.20 11.65
N GLY A 646 -5.30 12.80 10.56
CA GLY A 646 -4.60 12.25 9.39
C GLY A 646 -4.25 10.76 9.47
N TYR A 647 -4.54 10.10 10.60
CA TYR A 647 -4.25 8.68 10.77
C TYR A 647 -5.49 7.86 10.78
#